data_AF-A0A1V5UFT5-F1
#
_entry.id   AF-A0A1V5UFT5-F1
#
_cell.length_a   1.000
_cell.length_b   1.000
_cell.length_c   1.000
_cell.angle_alpha   90.00
_cell.angle_beta   90.00
_cell.angle_gamma   90.00
#
_symmetry.space_group_name_H-M   'P 1'
#
loop_
_entity.id
_entity.type
_entity.pdbx_description
1 polymer ?
#
loop_
_entity_poly.entity_id
_entity_poly.type
_entity_poly.pdbx_seq_one_letter_code
_entity_poly.pdbx_strand_id
1 'polypeptide(L)'
;MKKTIGPKLKQFMVSLFFLGMLAAVVSCKTDTKLVTKTKIQQVKTKAKLNELMKDAHNDRRGYYDNMVGAETPETDATGDEASKGRDFTGTNEQVEGVSEADVIKTDGYQIYYLARERGLLQIFDVANDKSIKLSKSLAISDSYGLGLYLLDKYVVVISEKYAYNPPDYEEFWMPGYYGYTTTAITVIERTNHEIVYELNVHKNIIIDHRVIGNNLFLIGYDYLSVDAEESRPMLTLLDGSETYIGYNDIYYFDETPAYGITKVIGLKLEDNPQAINFNAKGYLGASYGYKQIYVSQNDLYLCDSNYIYDKNGYGVTLTISQFALDLVKADVKYVAAGIVDGMMLNQFSMDYYKGYLRVATTDVGASWKVDKDGYIEWDTYERRAINHLYVLETNTRTQTFKLIGHLSEGLGKPDETIKSVRFLGDTAYIVTFLNTDPLYIIDLSDPANPVITDDIELPGFDVYQHPFGDSFVLGLGYSADDNGWTNGVKLTAYNTTAGSAHEIQTYIVSTYVFEELENGYHYSYAYTEALWDHKAMLISVKDGIFAMPLFEWSYSCWYVEDTDGFEYTWEQSWVFEYQIYDIDFTRETPIAAPIKITHPAVGDFIYPVNRSVLIEGVLYIFSTYHVSTYDLSTSVSGPPIYVA
;
A
#
# COMPACT_ATOMS: atom_id res chain seq x y z
N MET A 1 -87.04 27.53 16.66
CA MET A 1 -86.71 27.43 15.22
C MET A 1 -85.31 27.99 14.98
N LYS A 2 -84.84 28.14 13.73
CA LYS A 2 -83.42 28.38 13.38
C LYS A 2 -82.91 29.84 13.55
N LYS A 3 -81.60 29.94 13.84
CA LYS A 3 -80.60 30.96 13.44
C LYS A 3 -80.59 32.39 14.05
N THR A 4 -79.35 32.82 14.33
CA THR A 4 -78.78 34.17 14.57
C THR A 4 -77.37 34.14 13.92
N ILE A 5 -76.98 35.01 12.99
CA ILE A 5 -76.52 36.42 13.10
C ILE A 5 -75.10 36.54 13.72
N GLY A 6 -74.16 37.18 12.99
CA GLY A 6 -72.83 37.63 13.46
C GLY A 6 -72.86 39.12 13.87
N PRO A 7 -71.86 39.99 13.59
CA PRO A 7 -70.48 39.78 13.11
C PRO A 7 -69.43 40.54 13.99
N LYS A 8 -68.14 40.56 13.58
CA LYS A 8 -67.05 41.54 13.92
C LYS A 8 -65.73 41.07 13.28
N LEU A 9 -64.65 41.86 13.14
CA LEU A 9 -64.43 43.20 12.57
C LEU A 9 -62.91 43.27 12.23
N LYS A 10 -62.45 44.15 11.34
CA LYS A 10 -61.04 44.21 10.90
C LYS A 10 -60.11 44.99 11.86
N GLN A 11 -58.79 44.76 11.63
CA GLN A 11 -57.66 45.71 11.68
C GLN A 11 -56.77 45.82 12.94
N PHE A 12 -55.48 46.08 12.65
CA PHE A 12 -54.32 46.46 13.50
C PHE A 12 -53.64 45.43 14.43
N MET A 13 -52.66 44.73 13.85
CA MET A 13 -51.20 44.78 14.18
C MET A 13 -50.64 44.22 15.52
N VAL A 14 -49.39 43.73 15.41
CA VAL A 14 -48.40 43.42 16.48
C VAL A 14 -48.47 42.04 17.18
N SER A 15 -47.28 41.43 17.28
CA SER A 15 -46.86 40.30 18.15
C SER A 15 -47.64 38.98 18.16
N LEU A 16 -47.25 38.06 17.26
CA LEU A 16 -47.11 36.62 17.60
C LEU A 16 -46.26 35.78 16.61
N PHE A 17 -45.33 36.41 15.88
CA PHE A 17 -44.47 35.75 14.88
C PHE A 17 -43.00 35.54 15.31
N PHE A 18 -42.74 35.64 16.62
CA PHE A 18 -41.41 35.46 17.23
C PHE A 18 -41.52 34.67 18.56
N LEU A 19 -41.76 33.37 18.46
CA LEU A 19 -41.29 32.35 19.41
C LEU A 19 -41.46 30.97 18.76
N GLY A 20 -40.35 30.26 18.53
CA GLY A 20 -40.32 29.01 17.74
C GLY A 20 -38.99 28.76 17.04
N MET A 21 -38.26 29.84 16.69
CA MET A 21 -36.81 29.76 16.45
C MET A 21 -36.06 29.65 17.78
N LEU A 22 -35.98 28.44 18.34
CA LEU A 22 -34.86 27.96 19.15
C LEU A 22 -34.97 26.43 19.34
N ALA A 23 -33.83 25.76 19.52
CA ALA A 23 -33.76 24.33 19.83
C ALA A 23 -34.35 23.35 18.79
N ALA A 24 -34.13 23.63 17.51
CA ALA A 24 -33.96 22.58 16.49
C ALA A 24 -32.47 22.35 16.23
N VAL A 25 -31.69 22.13 17.30
CA VAL A 25 -30.38 21.47 17.16
C VAL A 25 -30.70 20.04 16.75
N VAL A 26 -30.59 19.76 15.46
CA VAL A 26 -30.61 18.38 14.97
C VAL A 26 -29.37 17.72 15.58
N SER A 27 -29.60 16.90 16.59
CA SER A 27 -28.55 16.03 17.11
C SER A 27 -28.14 15.12 15.96
N CYS A 28 -26.94 15.34 15.42
CA CYS A 28 -26.24 14.34 14.62
C CYS A 28 -26.09 13.10 15.49
N LYS A 29 -27.06 12.19 15.36
CA LYS A 29 -26.93 10.82 15.82
C LYS A 29 -26.05 10.15 14.78
N THR A 30 -24.74 10.15 15.03
CA THR A 30 -23.82 9.21 14.38
C THR A 30 -24.44 7.81 14.53
N ASP A 31 -24.87 7.18 13.43
CA ASP A 31 -25.56 5.90 13.53
C ASP A 31 -24.53 4.83 13.87
N THR A 32 -24.44 4.51 15.16
CA THR A 32 -23.46 3.58 15.73
C THR A 32 -23.60 2.14 15.23
N LYS A 33 -24.54 1.86 14.30
CA LYS A 33 -24.56 0.62 13.51
C LYS A 33 -23.37 0.51 12.55
N LEU A 34 -22.84 1.63 12.06
CA LEU A 34 -21.69 1.69 11.14
C LEU A 34 -20.36 1.25 11.80
N VAL A 35 -20.37 0.83 13.08
CA VAL A 35 -19.21 0.26 13.77
C VAL A 35 -19.67 -0.95 14.60
N THR A 36 -19.52 -2.16 14.03
CA THR A 36 -19.78 -3.40 14.77
C THR A 36 -18.68 -3.67 15.80
N LYS A 37 -19.03 -4.34 16.91
CA LYS A 37 -18.14 -4.57 18.05
C LYS A 37 -17.71 -6.03 18.11
N THR A 38 -16.42 -6.27 18.33
CA THR A 38 -15.91 -7.61 18.64
C THR A 38 -15.13 -7.58 19.96
N LYS A 39 -14.94 -8.76 20.58
CA LYS A 39 -14.29 -8.91 21.89
C LYS A 39 -13.21 -9.99 21.81
N ILE A 40 -12.01 -9.61 22.23
CA ILE A 40 -10.83 -10.49 22.25
C ILE A 40 -10.75 -11.33 23.54
N GLN A 41 -10.27 -12.56 23.41
CA GLN A 41 -9.94 -13.48 24.50
C GLN A 41 -8.60 -14.20 24.22
N GLN A 42 -8.01 -14.83 25.24
CA GLN A 42 -6.80 -15.67 25.10
C GLN A 42 -7.17 -17.14 24.99
N VAL A 43 -6.45 -17.90 24.16
CA VAL A 43 -6.65 -19.35 23.95
C VAL A 43 -6.21 -20.18 25.16
N LYS A 44 -5.07 -19.85 25.77
CA LYS A 44 -4.45 -20.43 26.99
C LYS A 44 -4.11 -21.92 26.97
N THR A 45 -4.75 -22.74 26.14
CA THR A 45 -4.56 -24.20 26.12
C THR A 45 -4.68 -24.78 24.70
N LYS A 46 -3.97 -25.90 24.46
CA LYS A 46 -4.13 -26.70 23.24
C LYS A 46 -5.56 -27.17 23.00
N ALA A 47 -6.28 -27.54 24.07
CA ALA A 47 -7.66 -27.96 23.97
C ALA A 47 -8.56 -26.89 23.33
N LYS A 48 -8.47 -25.63 23.80
CA LYS A 48 -9.28 -24.53 23.25
C LYS A 48 -8.83 -24.11 21.84
N LEU A 49 -7.55 -24.23 21.49
CA LEU A 49 -7.10 -24.02 20.11
C LEU A 49 -7.77 -25.04 19.17
N ASN A 50 -7.70 -26.32 19.53
CA ASN A 50 -8.24 -27.42 18.73
C ASN A 50 -9.77 -27.46 18.70
N GLU A 51 -10.45 -26.86 19.68
CA GLU A 51 -11.89 -26.57 19.67
C GLU A 51 -12.22 -25.49 18.62
N LEU A 52 -11.60 -24.30 18.73
CA LEU A 52 -11.86 -23.17 17.82
C LEU A 52 -11.59 -23.50 16.34
N MET A 53 -10.51 -24.23 16.04
CA MET A 53 -10.20 -24.67 14.67
C MET A 53 -11.24 -25.67 14.13
N LYS A 54 -11.82 -26.52 14.98
CA LYS A 54 -12.83 -27.51 14.58
C LYS A 54 -14.19 -26.85 14.35
N ASP A 55 -14.58 -25.93 15.21
CA ASP A 55 -15.83 -25.18 15.06
C ASP A 55 -15.81 -24.38 13.74
N ALA A 56 -14.70 -23.68 13.46
CA ALA A 56 -14.49 -23.02 12.18
C ALA A 56 -14.53 -24.00 10.99
N HIS A 57 -13.83 -25.14 11.05
CA HIS A 57 -13.85 -26.12 9.95
C HIS A 57 -15.24 -26.73 9.71
N ASN A 58 -16.07 -26.88 10.75
CA ASN A 58 -17.44 -27.36 10.60
C ASN A 58 -18.34 -26.32 9.89
N ASP A 59 -18.19 -25.04 10.23
CA ASP A 59 -18.86 -23.91 9.56
C ASP A 59 -18.45 -23.80 8.08
N ARG A 60 -17.15 -23.99 7.81
CA ARG A 60 -16.53 -24.03 6.46
C ARG A 60 -17.24 -24.98 5.47
N ARG A 61 -17.95 -26.01 5.94
CA ARG A 61 -18.72 -26.94 5.09
C ARG A 61 -20.00 -26.35 4.50
N GLY A 62 -20.46 -25.21 4.98
CA GLY A 62 -21.53 -24.43 4.35
C GLY A 62 -21.03 -23.39 3.35
N TYR A 63 -19.71 -23.15 3.29
CA TYR A 63 -19.13 -21.95 2.68
C TYR A 63 -18.44 -22.18 1.32
N TYR A 64 -18.32 -23.43 0.87
CA TYR A 64 -17.25 -23.81 -0.08
C TYR A 64 -17.56 -23.85 -1.58
N ASP A 65 -18.73 -23.40 -2.02
CA ASP A 65 -19.16 -23.56 -3.42
C ASP A 65 -18.79 -22.39 -4.34
N ASN A 66 -18.32 -21.25 -3.79
CA ASN A 66 -18.06 -20.02 -4.55
C ASN A 66 -16.81 -19.25 -4.06
N MET A 67 -15.61 -19.71 -4.44
CA MET A 67 -14.43 -18.82 -4.41
C MET A 67 -13.40 -19.23 -5.48
N VAL A 68 -13.31 -18.42 -6.54
CA VAL A 68 -12.19 -18.40 -7.49
C VAL A 68 -11.35 -17.16 -7.15
N GLY A 69 -10.03 -17.25 -7.32
CA GLY A 69 -9.10 -16.23 -6.83
C GLY A 69 -9.32 -14.83 -7.43
N ALA A 70 -9.12 -13.81 -6.59
CA ALA A 70 -8.86 -12.44 -7.03
C ALA A 70 -7.34 -12.21 -7.08
N GLU A 71 -6.88 -11.41 -8.04
CA GLU A 71 -5.47 -11.04 -8.18
C GLU A 71 -5.11 -9.86 -7.24
N THR A 72 -3.84 -9.80 -6.83
CA THR A 72 -3.36 -8.93 -5.74
C THR A 72 -2.74 -7.62 -6.26
N PRO A 73 -3.13 -6.44 -5.75
CA PRO A 73 -2.37 -5.20 -5.88
C PRO A 73 -1.32 -5.05 -4.75
N GLU A 74 -0.18 -4.40 -5.03
CA GLU A 74 0.92 -4.13 -4.05
C GLU A 74 1.21 -2.60 -3.94
N THR A 75 1.71 -2.13 -2.78
CA THR A 75 1.82 -0.71 -2.28
C THR A 75 2.74 -0.67 -1.01
N ASP A 76 3.20 0.39 -0.31
CA ASP A 76 3.38 1.88 -0.27
C ASP A 76 4.18 2.16 1.08
N ALA A 77 4.97 3.18 1.51
CA ALA A 77 5.72 4.41 1.11
C ALA A 77 5.29 5.90 1.43
N THR A 78 6.27 6.85 1.28
CA THR A 78 6.39 8.37 1.36
C THR A 78 6.06 9.16 2.65
N GLY A 79 6.98 9.91 3.33
CA GLY A 79 8.41 10.29 3.11
C GLY A 79 9.24 10.59 4.41
N ASP A 80 10.49 11.08 4.29
CA ASP A 80 11.60 10.99 5.29
C ASP A 80 11.98 12.32 6.03
N GLU A 81 12.71 12.28 7.18
CA GLU A 81 13.28 13.49 7.85
C GLU A 81 14.73 13.30 8.39
N ALA A 82 15.48 14.40 8.57
CA ALA A 82 16.93 14.42 8.42
C ALA A 82 17.80 14.08 9.65
N SER A 83 18.79 13.21 9.46
CA SER A 83 19.88 12.97 10.41
C SER A 83 21.05 13.97 10.26
N LYS A 84 21.91 14.08 11.28
CA LYS A 84 23.11 14.94 11.24
C LYS A 84 24.31 14.24 10.59
N GLY A 85 24.27 14.06 9.28
CA GLY A 85 25.34 13.51 8.46
C GLY A 85 25.72 14.42 7.28
N ARG A 86 26.10 13.79 6.16
CA ARG A 86 25.93 14.42 4.83
C ARG A 86 24.44 14.57 4.53
N ASP A 87 24.12 15.48 3.62
CA ASP A 87 22.74 15.63 3.13
C ASP A 87 22.42 14.52 2.12
N PHE A 88 21.31 13.81 2.31
CA PHE A 88 20.83 12.76 1.41
C PHE A 88 19.29 12.69 1.35
N THR A 89 18.76 11.86 0.44
CA THR A 89 17.35 11.44 0.38
C THR A 89 17.29 9.94 0.56
N GLY A 90 16.56 9.47 1.58
CA GLY A 90 16.36 8.06 1.87
C GLY A 90 15.22 7.45 1.05
N THR A 91 14.73 6.29 1.51
CA THR A 91 13.44 5.76 1.06
C THR A 91 12.33 6.73 1.45
N ASN A 92 11.28 6.72 0.66
CA ASN A 92 10.04 7.38 0.97
C ASN A 92 9.23 6.53 2.00
N GLU A 93 9.06 6.97 3.25
CA GLU A 93 8.43 6.20 4.36
C GLU A 93 7.05 6.77 4.81
N GLN A 94 5.94 6.01 4.84
CA GLN A 94 4.56 6.53 5.02
C GLN A 94 4.34 7.53 6.17
N VAL A 95 4.99 7.31 7.31
CA VAL A 95 4.82 8.10 8.52
C VAL A 95 6.19 8.43 9.10
N GLU A 96 6.43 9.71 9.38
CA GLU A 96 7.66 10.22 9.99
C GLU A 96 8.06 9.39 11.23
N GLY A 97 9.31 8.90 11.26
CA GLY A 97 9.83 8.05 12.34
C GLY A 97 9.36 6.60 12.32
N VAL A 98 8.64 6.16 11.28
CA VAL A 98 8.19 4.78 11.04
C VAL A 98 8.77 4.30 9.71
N SER A 99 10.00 3.80 9.75
CA SER A 99 10.74 3.37 8.55
C SER A 99 10.15 2.09 7.95
N GLU A 100 10.27 1.95 6.63
CA GLU A 100 9.87 0.79 5.84
C GLU A 100 11.08 0.11 5.19
N ALA A 101 10.89 -1.13 4.71
CA ALA A 101 11.92 -1.80 3.91
C ALA A 101 11.90 -1.30 2.45
N ASP A 102 13.08 -1.21 1.86
CA ASP A 102 13.34 -0.88 0.45
C ASP A 102 14.56 -1.70 -0.03
N VAL A 103 14.77 -1.83 -1.34
CA VAL A 103 15.96 -2.50 -1.89
C VAL A 103 17.20 -1.62 -1.91
N ILE A 104 17.07 -0.34 -1.56
CA ILE A 104 18.21 0.57 -1.36
C ILE A 104 18.05 1.39 -0.05
N LYS A 105 19.14 1.59 0.69
CA LYS A 105 19.23 2.57 1.80
C LYS A 105 20.62 3.21 1.81
N THR A 106 20.76 4.42 2.36
CA THR A 106 22.05 5.10 2.55
C THR A 106 22.07 5.93 3.82
N ASP A 107 23.27 6.22 4.34
CA ASP A 107 23.54 7.24 5.38
C ASP A 107 24.34 8.43 4.83
N GLY A 108 24.42 8.56 3.50
CA GLY A 108 25.26 9.53 2.80
C GLY A 108 26.73 9.15 2.67
N TYR A 109 27.25 8.19 3.47
CA TYR A 109 28.64 7.72 3.40
C TYR A 109 28.75 6.33 2.76
N GLN A 110 27.76 5.47 3.00
CA GLN A 110 27.64 4.16 2.38
C GLN A 110 26.25 3.96 1.76
N ILE A 111 26.19 3.21 0.67
CA ILE A 111 24.93 2.79 0.03
C ILE A 111 24.83 1.27 0.14
N TYR A 112 23.70 0.79 0.65
CA TYR A 112 23.36 -0.61 0.80
C TYR A 112 22.29 -0.94 -0.25
N TYR A 113 22.61 -1.82 -1.20
CA TYR A 113 21.74 -2.17 -2.32
C TYR A 113 21.53 -3.68 -2.40
N LEU A 114 20.27 -4.10 -2.37
CA LEU A 114 19.84 -5.49 -2.44
C LEU A 114 19.59 -5.86 -3.91
N ALA A 115 20.62 -6.40 -4.57
CA ALA A 115 20.54 -6.92 -5.93
C ALA A 115 19.75 -8.23 -5.94
N ARG A 116 18.42 -8.12 -5.89
CA ARG A 116 17.45 -9.21 -5.69
C ARG A 116 17.66 -10.36 -6.67
N GLU A 117 17.90 -10.04 -7.95
CA GLU A 117 18.05 -10.99 -9.04
C GLU A 117 19.35 -11.80 -8.96
N ARG A 118 20.29 -11.39 -8.09
CA ARG A 118 21.58 -12.06 -7.82
C ARG A 118 21.63 -12.68 -6.42
N GLY A 119 20.63 -12.45 -5.57
CA GLY A 119 20.64 -12.87 -4.15
C GLY A 119 21.74 -12.21 -3.31
N LEU A 120 22.13 -10.97 -3.64
CA LEU A 120 23.24 -10.27 -2.98
C LEU A 120 22.79 -8.98 -2.27
N LEU A 121 23.31 -8.75 -1.05
CA LEU A 121 23.43 -7.41 -0.48
C LEU A 121 24.80 -6.85 -0.85
N GLN A 122 24.81 -5.77 -1.64
CA GLN A 122 26.01 -5.04 -2.02
C GLN A 122 26.13 -3.75 -1.20
N ILE A 123 27.36 -3.40 -0.84
CA ILE A 123 27.68 -2.26 0.03
C ILE A 123 28.75 -1.42 -0.66
N PHE A 124 28.44 -0.15 -0.88
CA PHE A 124 29.28 0.79 -1.62
C PHE A 124 29.72 1.92 -0.70
N ASP A 125 30.98 2.35 -0.81
CA ASP A 125 31.49 3.55 -0.15
C ASP A 125 31.36 4.77 -1.08
N VAL A 126 30.98 5.92 -0.53
CA VAL A 126 30.84 7.21 -1.24
C VAL A 126 31.87 8.22 -0.73
N ALA A 127 32.87 8.52 -1.56
CA ALA A 127 34.00 9.38 -1.20
C ALA A 127 33.65 10.88 -1.21
N ASN A 128 34.53 11.72 -0.65
CA ASN A 128 34.34 13.19 -0.58
C ASN A 128 34.43 13.91 -1.94
N ASP A 129 34.90 13.23 -2.98
CA ASP A 129 34.86 13.68 -4.37
C ASP A 129 33.61 13.16 -5.13
N LYS A 130 32.61 12.66 -4.37
CA LYS A 130 31.38 12.04 -4.84
C LYS A 130 31.58 10.74 -5.66
N SER A 131 32.79 10.19 -5.72
CA SER A 131 33.02 8.89 -6.38
C SER A 131 32.47 7.73 -5.53
N ILE A 132 31.91 6.72 -6.21
CA ILE A 132 31.36 5.50 -5.61
C ILE A 132 32.25 4.28 -5.87
N LYS A 133 32.37 3.38 -4.90
CA LYS A 133 33.14 2.13 -5.04
C LYS A 133 32.44 0.98 -4.30
N LEU A 134 32.31 -0.18 -4.95
CA LEU A 134 31.90 -1.43 -4.28
C LEU A 134 32.92 -1.81 -3.19
N SER A 135 32.46 -1.96 -1.95
CA SER A 135 33.27 -2.30 -0.78
C SER A 135 33.09 -3.75 -0.34
N LYS A 136 31.84 -4.24 -0.35
CA LYS A 136 31.47 -5.60 0.07
C LYS A 136 30.30 -6.11 -0.77
N SER A 137 30.30 -7.41 -1.06
CA SER A 137 29.10 -8.16 -1.44
C SER A 137 28.90 -9.28 -0.42
N LEU A 138 27.66 -9.50 -0.01
CA LEU A 138 27.22 -10.55 0.91
C LEU A 138 26.15 -11.39 0.20
N ALA A 139 26.24 -12.71 0.28
CA ALA A 139 25.21 -13.60 -0.26
C ALA A 139 24.08 -13.78 0.74
N ILE A 140 22.84 -13.61 0.29
CA ILE A 140 21.61 -13.82 1.04
C ILE A 140 21.01 -15.17 0.59
N SER A 141 21.80 -16.24 0.80
CA SER A 141 21.61 -17.56 0.18
C SER A 141 20.24 -18.19 0.48
N ASP A 142 19.74 -18.97 -0.49
CA ASP A 142 18.52 -19.77 -0.42
C ASP A 142 17.24 -18.97 -0.08
N SER A 143 17.23 -17.66 -0.37
CA SER A 143 16.08 -16.79 -0.15
C SER A 143 15.97 -15.64 -1.17
N TYR A 144 14.75 -15.16 -1.40
CA TYR A 144 14.47 -13.97 -2.20
C TYR A 144 14.36 -12.74 -1.29
N GLY A 145 15.24 -11.76 -1.47
CA GLY A 145 15.26 -10.54 -0.65
C GLY A 145 14.11 -9.59 -0.99
N LEU A 146 13.23 -9.32 -0.03
CA LEU A 146 12.11 -8.38 -0.16
C LEU A 146 12.59 -6.93 -0.05
N GLY A 147 13.42 -6.65 0.96
CA GLY A 147 13.95 -5.32 1.23
C GLY A 147 14.89 -5.29 2.45
N LEU A 148 15.40 -4.11 2.77
CA LEU A 148 16.30 -3.88 3.89
C LEU A 148 15.98 -2.59 4.67
N TYR A 149 16.40 -2.59 5.94
CA TYR A 149 16.45 -1.43 6.83
C TYR A 149 17.90 -1.08 7.14
N LEU A 150 18.18 0.21 7.30
CA LEU A 150 19.46 0.74 7.75
C LEU A 150 19.29 1.46 9.09
N LEU A 151 19.94 0.93 10.12
CA LEU A 151 19.98 1.53 11.46
C LEU A 151 21.42 1.97 11.79
N ASP A 152 21.60 2.72 12.89
CA ASP A 152 22.93 3.18 13.35
C ASP A 152 23.96 2.04 13.42
N LYS A 153 23.55 0.88 13.95
CA LYS A 153 24.42 -0.28 14.19
C LYS A 153 24.24 -1.44 13.20
N TYR A 154 23.05 -1.60 12.63
CA TYR A 154 22.66 -2.81 11.90
C TYR A 154 22.10 -2.51 10.51
N VAL A 155 22.37 -3.40 9.56
CA VAL A 155 21.48 -3.60 8.40
C VAL A 155 20.55 -4.77 8.77
N VAL A 156 19.26 -4.64 8.51
CA VAL A 156 18.32 -5.76 8.67
C VAL A 156 17.70 -6.07 7.31
N VAL A 157 17.99 -7.26 6.79
CA VAL A 157 17.44 -7.75 5.52
C VAL A 157 16.23 -8.63 5.82
N ILE A 158 15.18 -8.48 5.02
CA ILE A 158 13.99 -9.33 5.03
C ILE A 158 13.99 -10.15 3.76
N SER A 159 13.83 -11.46 3.87
CA SER A 159 13.76 -12.36 2.72
C SER A 159 12.76 -13.50 2.91
N GLU A 160 12.34 -14.12 1.80
CA GLU A 160 11.54 -15.35 1.82
C GLU A 160 12.38 -16.56 1.43
N LYS A 161 12.41 -17.57 2.30
CA LYS A 161 12.96 -18.90 2.06
C LYS A 161 11.84 -19.80 1.54
N TYR A 162 12.03 -20.36 0.35
CA TYR A 162 11.04 -21.23 -0.33
C TYR A 162 11.40 -22.71 -0.15
N ALA A 163 10.54 -23.47 0.54
CA ALA A 163 10.74 -24.90 0.73
C ALA A 163 10.34 -25.70 -0.53
N TYR A 164 11.33 -26.16 -1.30
CA TYR A 164 11.10 -27.06 -2.44
C TYR A 164 10.78 -28.49 -1.97
N ASN A 165 9.48 -28.83 -1.97
CA ASN A 165 9.01 -30.21 -1.87
C ASN A 165 8.56 -30.68 -3.27
N PRO A 166 9.30 -31.57 -3.96
CA PRO A 166 8.76 -32.26 -5.11
C PRO A 166 7.67 -33.24 -4.66
N PRO A 167 6.55 -33.40 -5.38
CA PRO A 167 5.56 -34.42 -5.06
C PRO A 167 6.11 -35.83 -5.34
N ASP A 168 5.90 -36.76 -4.41
CA ASP A 168 6.31 -38.19 -4.50
C ASP A 168 5.61 -39.02 -5.62
N TYR A 169 4.96 -38.35 -6.58
CA TYR A 169 4.17 -38.98 -7.64
C TYR A 169 4.87 -38.87 -9.00
N GLU A 170 5.39 -40.00 -9.50
CA GLU A 170 6.12 -40.11 -10.78
C GLU A 170 5.32 -39.69 -12.04
N GLU A 171 4.01 -39.42 -11.91
CA GLU A 171 3.08 -39.32 -13.05
C GLU A 171 2.49 -37.90 -13.25
N PHE A 172 2.81 -36.91 -12.40
CA PHE A 172 2.25 -35.56 -12.52
C PHE A 172 3.14 -34.60 -13.33
N TRP A 173 2.78 -34.35 -14.60
CA TRP A 173 3.55 -33.58 -15.58
C TRP A 173 3.53 -32.04 -15.39
N MET A 174 3.38 -31.56 -14.15
CA MET A 174 3.53 -30.14 -13.81
C MET A 174 4.32 -29.99 -12.50
N PRO A 175 5.45 -29.25 -12.46
CA PRO A 175 6.17 -28.96 -11.22
C PRO A 175 5.39 -27.93 -10.39
N GLY A 176 4.44 -28.40 -9.59
CA GLY A 176 3.65 -27.56 -8.70
C GLY A 176 4.48 -27.06 -7.51
N TYR A 177 4.72 -25.75 -7.45
CA TYR A 177 5.29 -25.08 -6.27
C TYR A 177 4.29 -25.14 -5.10
N TYR A 178 4.37 -26.19 -4.28
CA TYR A 178 3.61 -26.35 -3.03
C TYR A 178 4.53 -26.26 -1.80
N GLY A 179 5.31 -25.18 -1.74
CA GLY A 179 6.09 -24.80 -0.56
C GLY A 179 5.34 -23.77 0.29
N TYR A 180 5.39 -23.91 1.62
CA TYR A 180 5.04 -22.80 2.51
C TYR A 180 6.23 -21.83 2.54
N THR A 181 5.99 -20.53 2.45
CA THR A 181 7.05 -19.52 2.61
C THR A 181 7.50 -19.43 4.06
N THR A 182 8.79 -19.19 4.27
CA THR A 182 9.37 -18.86 5.58
C THR A 182 10.05 -17.51 5.48
N THR A 183 9.51 -16.50 6.18
CA THR A 183 10.09 -15.16 6.20
C THR A 183 11.28 -15.13 7.15
N ALA A 184 12.47 -14.78 6.65
CA ALA A 184 13.68 -14.60 7.44
C ALA A 184 13.93 -13.11 7.71
N ILE A 185 14.32 -12.81 8.96
CA ILE A 185 14.79 -11.50 9.40
C ILE A 185 16.27 -11.65 9.73
N THR A 186 17.17 -11.19 8.85
CA THR A 186 18.62 -11.37 8.97
C THR A 186 19.27 -10.06 9.42
N VAL A 187 19.90 -10.04 10.59
CA VAL A 187 20.54 -8.85 11.19
C VAL A 187 22.05 -8.91 10.99
N ILE A 188 22.60 -7.87 10.37
CA ILE A 188 24.01 -7.77 9.97
C ILE A 188 24.63 -6.56 10.68
N GLU A 189 25.75 -6.75 11.40
CA GLU A 189 26.44 -5.65 12.08
C GLU A 189 27.27 -4.82 11.08
N ARG A 190 27.06 -3.49 11.07
CA ARG A 190 27.59 -2.60 10.01
C ARG A 190 29.11 -2.45 9.98
N THR A 191 29.81 -2.81 11.06
CA THR A 191 31.26 -2.55 11.21
C THR A 191 32.14 -3.70 10.72
N ASN A 192 31.66 -4.95 10.79
CA ASN A 192 32.34 -6.17 10.36
C ASN A 192 31.64 -6.86 9.17
N HIS A 193 30.35 -6.57 8.96
CA HIS A 193 29.47 -7.23 8.00
C HIS A 193 29.21 -8.72 8.31
N GLU A 194 29.18 -9.07 9.61
CA GLU A 194 28.82 -10.41 10.08
C GLU A 194 27.30 -10.49 10.36
N ILE A 195 26.69 -11.63 10.04
CA ILE A 195 25.31 -11.94 10.46
C ILE A 195 25.36 -12.29 11.94
N VAL A 196 24.75 -11.45 12.77
CA VAL A 196 24.81 -11.58 14.24
C VAL A 196 23.53 -12.15 14.86
N TYR A 197 22.43 -12.12 14.11
CA TYR A 197 21.14 -12.69 14.52
C TYR A 197 20.29 -13.01 13.28
N GLU A 198 19.50 -14.09 13.34
CA GLU A 198 18.47 -14.41 12.36
C GLU A 198 17.25 -14.99 13.07
N LEU A 199 16.05 -14.58 12.64
CA LEU A 199 14.76 -15.16 13.05
C LEU A 199 13.97 -15.57 11.81
N ASN A 200 13.68 -16.87 11.71
CA ASN A 200 12.89 -17.47 10.63
C ASN A 200 11.47 -17.73 11.11
N VAL A 201 10.48 -17.12 10.46
CA VAL A 201 9.05 -17.25 10.74
C VAL A 201 8.46 -18.25 9.76
N HIS A 202 8.16 -19.47 10.24
CA HIS A 202 7.67 -20.53 9.36
C HIS A 202 6.22 -20.31 8.96
N LYS A 203 5.89 -20.82 7.77
CA LYS A 203 4.56 -20.72 7.13
C LYS A 203 4.01 -19.30 7.19
N ASN A 204 4.79 -18.35 6.70
CA ASN A 204 4.51 -16.94 6.85
C ASN A 204 4.30 -16.28 5.50
N ILE A 205 3.03 -16.26 5.08
CA ILE A 205 2.60 -15.28 4.10
C ILE A 205 2.76 -13.92 4.79
N ILE A 206 3.77 -13.17 4.39
CA ILE A 206 4.00 -11.83 4.95
C ILE A 206 2.81 -10.92 4.60
N ILE A 207 2.47 -10.03 5.51
CA ILE A 207 1.56 -8.91 5.22
C ILE A 207 2.43 -7.68 5.02
N ASP A 208 3.18 -7.29 6.07
CA ASP A 208 4.13 -6.18 6.00
C ASP A 208 5.02 -6.13 7.26
N HIS A 209 5.84 -5.10 7.38
CA HIS A 209 6.78 -4.83 8.47
C HIS A 209 7.16 -3.34 8.54
N ARG A 210 7.47 -2.82 9.74
CA ARG A 210 7.97 -1.46 9.95
C ARG A 210 9.06 -1.43 11.03
N VAL A 211 9.93 -0.43 11.00
CA VAL A 211 10.96 -0.17 12.03
C VAL A 211 10.72 1.18 12.71
N ILE A 212 10.67 1.17 14.05
CA ILE A 212 10.48 2.37 14.89
C ILE A 212 11.60 2.43 15.91
N GLY A 213 12.61 3.25 15.64
CA GLY A 213 13.90 3.19 16.32
C GLY A 213 14.50 1.79 16.24
N ASN A 214 15.04 1.27 17.35
CA ASN A 214 15.62 -0.08 17.40
C ASN A 214 14.57 -1.20 17.64
N ASN A 215 13.38 -1.08 17.04
CA ASN A 215 12.33 -2.10 17.12
C ASN A 215 11.79 -2.38 15.72
N LEU A 216 11.90 -3.62 15.25
CA LEU A 216 11.25 -4.08 14.03
C LEU A 216 9.96 -4.81 14.38
N PHE A 217 8.83 -4.42 13.78
CA PHE A 217 7.57 -5.14 13.87
C PHE A 217 7.28 -5.81 12.53
N LEU A 218 7.07 -7.12 12.54
CA LEU A 218 6.72 -7.92 11.36
C LEU A 218 5.34 -8.57 11.55
N ILE A 219 4.53 -8.47 10.50
CA ILE A 219 3.15 -8.93 10.44
C ILE A 219 3.04 -9.93 9.29
N GLY A 220 2.44 -11.09 9.55
CA GLY A 220 2.16 -12.10 8.53
C GLY A 220 1.07 -13.04 9.01
N TYR A 221 0.70 -14.05 8.22
CA TYR A 221 -0.33 -15.02 8.62
C TYR A 221 -0.03 -16.44 8.15
N ASP A 222 -0.78 -17.39 8.70
CA ASP A 222 -0.80 -18.81 8.32
C ASP A 222 -2.24 -19.33 8.33
N TYR A 223 -2.53 -20.36 7.53
CA TYR A 223 -3.81 -21.07 7.53
C TYR A 223 -3.75 -22.27 8.48
N LEU A 224 -4.74 -22.39 9.37
CA LEU A 224 -4.71 -23.42 10.40
C LEU A 224 -5.23 -24.76 9.91
N SER A 225 -4.42 -25.81 10.07
CA SER A 225 -4.81 -27.20 9.82
C SER A 225 -5.33 -27.86 11.09
N VAL A 226 -6.53 -28.42 11.01
CA VAL A 226 -7.25 -29.08 12.12
C VAL A 226 -6.56 -30.36 12.58
N ASP A 227 -5.82 -31.02 11.69
CA ASP A 227 -5.20 -32.33 11.89
C ASP A 227 -3.69 -32.24 12.18
N ALA A 228 -3.14 -31.03 12.35
CA ALA A 228 -1.73 -30.84 12.68
C ALA A 228 -1.42 -31.25 14.14
N GLU A 229 -0.38 -32.08 14.35
CA GLU A 229 0.04 -32.48 15.69
C GLU A 229 0.51 -31.29 16.55
N GLU A 230 1.12 -30.28 15.93
CA GLU A 230 1.36 -28.97 16.53
C GLU A 230 0.81 -27.89 15.59
N SER A 231 0.02 -26.98 16.15
CA SER A 231 -0.76 -25.98 15.40
C SER A 231 -0.39 -24.55 15.79
N ARG A 232 0.57 -24.39 16.71
CA ARG A 232 1.16 -23.10 17.06
C ARG A 232 2.19 -22.69 16.00
N PRO A 233 2.26 -21.41 15.60
CA PRO A 233 3.31 -20.91 14.73
C PRO A 233 4.72 -21.22 15.26
N MET A 234 5.56 -21.74 14.39
CA MET A 234 6.95 -22.13 14.66
C MET A 234 7.92 -21.04 14.19
N LEU A 235 9.01 -20.90 14.94
CA LEU A 235 10.07 -19.91 14.77
C LEU A 235 11.44 -20.61 14.92
N THR A 236 12.44 -20.27 14.11
CA THR A 236 13.79 -20.84 14.23
C THR A 236 14.85 -19.74 14.25
N LEU A 237 15.79 -19.83 15.20
CA LEU A 237 16.90 -18.89 15.37
C LEU A 237 18.14 -19.30 14.55
N LEU A 238 19.11 -18.38 14.44
CA LEU A 238 20.39 -18.55 13.74
C LEU A 238 21.21 -19.79 14.17
N ASP A 239 21.05 -20.27 15.40
CA ASP A 239 21.71 -21.49 15.90
C ASP A 239 20.96 -22.79 15.54
N GLY A 240 19.84 -22.69 14.83
CA GLY A 240 18.93 -23.79 14.51
C GLY A 240 17.95 -24.16 15.62
N SER A 241 17.90 -23.42 16.74
CA SER A 241 16.95 -23.70 17.82
C SER A 241 15.51 -23.32 17.43
N GLU A 242 14.58 -24.23 17.70
CA GLU A 242 13.14 -24.05 17.43
C GLU A 242 12.39 -23.51 18.65
N THR A 243 11.42 -22.64 18.40
CA THR A 243 10.47 -22.15 19.40
C THR A 243 9.10 -21.89 18.78
N TYR A 244 8.09 -21.65 19.61
CA TYR A 244 6.69 -21.58 19.19
C TYR A 244 5.94 -20.52 19.99
N ILE A 245 5.03 -19.77 19.34
CA ILE A 245 4.17 -18.79 20.02
C ILE A 245 3.37 -19.47 21.14
N GLY A 246 3.42 -18.94 22.36
CA GLY A 246 2.78 -19.54 23.54
C GLY A 246 1.26 -19.52 23.48
N TYR A 247 0.57 -20.52 24.04
CA TYR A 247 -0.91 -20.54 24.06
C TYR A 247 -1.54 -19.34 24.80
N ASN A 248 -0.80 -18.66 25.69
CA ASN A 248 -1.24 -17.44 26.36
C ASN A 248 -1.14 -16.21 25.45
N ASP A 249 -0.30 -16.29 24.43
CA ASP A 249 0.05 -15.23 23.49
C ASP A 249 -0.68 -15.42 22.15
N ILE A 250 -1.49 -16.49 22.04
CA ILE A 250 -2.51 -16.68 21.02
C ILE A 250 -3.86 -16.18 21.56
N TYR A 251 -4.47 -15.28 20.81
CA TYR A 251 -5.74 -14.63 21.08
C TYR A 251 -6.78 -15.02 20.02
N TYR A 252 -8.06 -14.87 20.34
CA TYR A 252 -9.16 -15.05 19.40
C TYR A 252 -10.28 -14.04 19.67
N PHE A 253 -11.17 -13.85 18.71
CA PHE A 253 -12.34 -12.99 18.84
C PHE A 253 -13.62 -13.82 18.98
N ASP A 254 -14.52 -13.42 19.89
CA ASP A 254 -15.68 -14.24 20.28
C ASP A 254 -16.67 -14.53 19.12
N GLU A 255 -16.62 -13.77 18.03
CA GLU A 255 -17.52 -13.88 16.86
C GLU A 255 -16.77 -14.12 15.54
N THR A 256 -15.47 -14.43 15.57
CA THR A 256 -14.64 -14.61 14.35
C THR A 256 -14.12 -16.05 14.22
N PRO A 257 -14.47 -16.80 13.16
CA PRO A 257 -14.00 -18.18 12.96
C PRO A 257 -12.48 -18.27 12.80
N ALA A 258 -11.85 -19.23 13.48
CA ALA A 258 -10.40 -19.45 13.50
C ALA A 258 -9.87 -20.19 12.25
N TYR A 259 -10.14 -19.67 11.05
CA TYR A 259 -9.65 -20.22 9.77
C TYR A 259 -8.13 -20.15 9.61
N GLY A 260 -7.51 -19.12 10.20
CA GLY A 260 -6.07 -18.90 10.19
C GLY A 260 -5.65 -18.00 11.36
N ILE A 261 -4.34 -17.74 11.43
CA ILE A 261 -3.68 -17.01 12.51
C ILE A 261 -2.80 -15.89 11.95
N THR A 262 -3.15 -14.64 12.25
CA THR A 262 -2.23 -13.50 12.03
C THR A 262 -1.19 -13.49 13.14
N LYS A 263 0.08 -13.36 12.75
CA LYS A 263 1.26 -13.35 13.61
C LYS A 263 1.80 -11.92 13.63
N VAL A 264 1.99 -11.37 14.82
CA VAL A 264 2.65 -10.06 15.03
C VAL A 264 3.88 -10.30 15.90
N ILE A 265 5.05 -9.96 15.35
CA ILE A 265 6.35 -10.24 15.95
C ILE A 265 7.09 -8.92 16.10
N GLY A 266 7.45 -8.54 17.33
CA GLY A 266 8.33 -7.42 17.60
C GLY A 266 9.73 -7.94 17.93
N LEU A 267 10.74 -7.49 17.17
CA LEU A 267 12.16 -7.81 17.35
C LEU A 267 12.89 -6.58 17.90
N LYS A 268 13.55 -6.75 19.05
CA LYS A 268 14.28 -5.72 19.78
C LYS A 268 15.77 -5.74 19.38
N LEU A 269 16.22 -4.72 18.67
CA LEU A 269 17.57 -4.61 18.11
C LEU A 269 18.53 -3.94 19.11
N GLU A 270 18.87 -4.65 20.18
CA GLU A 270 19.78 -4.19 21.23
C GLU A 270 21.23 -3.94 20.75
N ASP A 271 21.94 -2.99 21.38
CA ASP A 271 23.33 -2.65 21.07
C ASP A 271 24.30 -3.82 21.24
N ASN A 272 23.96 -4.77 22.10
CA ASN A 272 24.64 -6.05 22.22
C ASN A 272 23.88 -7.09 21.37
N PRO A 273 24.46 -7.68 20.32
CA PRO A 273 23.77 -8.68 19.51
C PRO A 273 23.28 -9.89 20.31
N GLN A 274 23.98 -10.26 21.38
CA GLN A 274 23.59 -11.36 22.29
C GLN A 274 22.44 -10.99 23.24
N ALA A 275 21.93 -9.76 23.17
CA ALA A 275 20.73 -9.30 23.87
C ALA A 275 19.53 -9.06 22.92
N ILE A 276 19.72 -9.23 21.60
CA ILE A 276 18.62 -9.18 20.63
C ILE A 276 17.61 -10.27 21.00
N ASN A 277 16.34 -9.86 21.11
CA ASN A 277 15.24 -10.69 21.58
C ASN A 277 13.94 -10.29 20.89
N PHE A 278 12.90 -11.13 20.97
CA PHE A 278 11.62 -10.85 20.33
C PHE A 278 10.43 -11.23 21.21
N ASN A 279 9.30 -10.57 20.98
CA ASN A 279 7.99 -11.01 21.44
C ASN A 279 7.15 -11.39 20.20
N ALA A 280 6.35 -12.44 20.31
CA ALA A 280 5.51 -12.92 19.21
C ALA A 280 4.11 -13.27 19.71
N LYS A 281 3.08 -12.75 19.03
CA LYS A 281 1.67 -12.97 19.36
C LYS A 281 0.89 -13.44 18.15
N GLY A 282 -0.12 -14.27 18.41
CA GLY A 282 -1.01 -14.82 17.41
C GLY A 282 -2.43 -14.34 17.60
N TYR A 283 -3.14 -14.06 16.50
CA TYR A 283 -4.52 -13.59 16.49
C TYR A 283 -5.33 -14.48 15.54
N LEU A 284 -6.19 -15.33 16.12
CA LEU A 284 -7.07 -16.22 15.38
C LEU A 284 -8.19 -15.42 14.72
N GLY A 285 -8.44 -15.72 13.44
CA GLY A 285 -9.45 -15.04 12.63
C GLY A 285 -9.02 -14.70 11.20
N ALA A 286 -7.83 -15.14 10.75
CA ALA A 286 -7.37 -14.83 9.40
C ALA A 286 -8.23 -15.57 8.35
N SER A 287 -9.14 -14.81 7.72
CA SER A 287 -9.87 -15.21 6.51
C SER A 287 -8.99 -15.05 5.26
N TYR A 288 -9.48 -15.55 4.12
CA TYR A 288 -8.97 -15.29 2.76
C TYR A 288 -9.23 -13.83 2.29
N GLY A 289 -9.14 -12.87 3.21
CA GLY A 289 -9.34 -11.43 2.96
C GLY A 289 -8.04 -10.72 2.62
N TYR A 290 -8.14 -9.60 1.90
CA TYR A 290 -7.02 -8.72 1.61
C TYR A 290 -6.64 -7.94 2.88
N LYS A 291 -5.37 -8.08 3.31
CA LYS A 291 -4.88 -7.58 4.59
C LYS A 291 -3.80 -6.52 4.39
N GLN A 292 -3.93 -5.42 5.10
CA GLN A 292 -2.98 -4.31 5.09
C GLN A 292 -2.72 -3.81 6.51
N ILE A 293 -1.69 -2.98 6.68
CA ILE A 293 -1.45 -2.26 7.92
C ILE A 293 -1.34 -0.76 7.69
N TYR A 294 -1.71 0.02 8.70
CA TYR A 294 -1.25 1.38 8.90
C TYR A 294 -0.48 1.43 10.22
N VAL A 295 0.65 2.14 10.27
CA VAL A 295 1.50 2.19 11.48
C VAL A 295 1.91 3.62 11.78
N SER A 296 1.60 4.05 13.00
CA SER A 296 2.13 5.28 13.60
C SER A 296 3.26 4.94 14.58
N GLN A 297 3.98 5.96 15.06
CA GLN A 297 5.06 5.82 16.05
C GLN A 297 4.63 5.07 17.35
N ASN A 298 3.33 4.97 17.64
CA ASN A 298 2.81 4.40 18.90
C ASN A 298 1.76 3.27 18.72
N ASP A 299 1.10 3.19 17.56
CA ASP A 299 -0.02 2.29 17.30
C ASP A 299 0.02 1.72 15.88
N LEU A 300 -0.19 0.40 15.79
CA LEU A 300 -0.36 -0.38 14.56
C LEU A 300 -1.83 -0.74 14.38
N TYR A 301 -2.34 -0.60 13.16
CA TYR A 301 -3.71 -0.89 12.76
C TYR A 301 -3.70 -1.97 11.69
N LEU A 302 -4.10 -3.19 12.05
CA LEU A 302 -4.31 -4.28 11.09
C LEU A 302 -5.71 -4.13 10.48
N CYS A 303 -5.77 -4.17 9.15
CA CYS A 303 -6.98 -3.93 8.38
C CYS A 303 -7.25 -5.14 7.47
N ASP A 304 -8.45 -5.70 7.54
CA ASP A 304 -8.84 -6.94 6.86
C ASP A 304 -10.11 -6.67 6.04
N SER A 305 -10.04 -6.78 4.71
CA SER A 305 -11.16 -6.51 3.80
C SER A 305 -11.93 -7.80 3.52
N ASN A 306 -13.20 -7.83 3.94
CA ASN A 306 -14.03 -9.03 4.02
C ASN A 306 -15.16 -8.97 2.98
N TYR A 307 -15.23 -9.94 2.09
CA TYR A 307 -16.41 -10.16 1.24
C TYR A 307 -17.50 -10.89 2.04
N ILE A 308 -18.70 -10.31 2.09
CA ILE A 308 -19.88 -10.90 2.70
C ILE A 308 -20.81 -11.33 1.58
N TYR A 309 -20.99 -12.64 1.40
CA TYR A 309 -21.93 -13.22 0.44
C TYR A 309 -23.22 -13.65 1.15
N ASP A 310 -24.36 -13.37 0.52
CA ASP A 310 -25.61 -14.05 0.80
C ASP A 310 -26.26 -14.57 -0.50
N LYS A 311 -27.33 -15.36 -0.39
CA LYS A 311 -28.02 -15.97 -1.55
C LYS A 311 -28.51 -14.95 -2.60
N ASN A 312 -28.74 -13.70 -2.21
CA ASN A 312 -29.31 -12.61 -3.01
C ASN A 312 -28.26 -11.52 -3.34
N GLY A 313 -26.98 -11.68 -3.00
CA GLY A 313 -25.98 -10.64 -3.28
C GLY A 313 -24.62 -10.81 -2.59
N TYR A 314 -23.77 -9.81 -2.74
CA TYR A 314 -22.58 -9.61 -1.92
C TYR A 314 -22.32 -8.13 -1.62
N GLY A 315 -21.55 -7.88 -0.56
CA GLY A 315 -20.95 -6.57 -0.26
C GLY A 315 -19.59 -6.75 0.43
N VAL A 316 -18.91 -5.65 0.78
CA VAL A 316 -17.60 -5.70 1.45
C VAL A 316 -17.58 -4.88 2.74
N THR A 317 -16.81 -5.33 3.73
CA THR A 317 -16.60 -4.61 5.00
C THR A 317 -15.15 -4.69 5.49
N LEU A 318 -14.68 -3.62 6.12
CA LEU A 318 -13.31 -3.46 6.60
C LEU A 318 -13.25 -3.66 8.10
N THR A 319 -12.62 -4.75 8.54
CA THR A 319 -12.34 -5.00 9.96
C THR A 319 -11.01 -4.34 10.33
N ILE A 320 -11.05 -3.38 11.25
CA ILE A 320 -9.87 -2.63 11.74
C ILE A 320 -9.57 -3.10 13.17
N SER A 321 -8.31 -3.46 13.45
CA SER A 321 -7.82 -3.86 14.78
C SER A 321 -6.59 -3.05 15.18
N GLN A 322 -6.68 -2.28 16.27
CA GLN A 322 -5.61 -1.44 16.81
C GLN A 322 -4.79 -2.17 17.88
N PHE A 323 -3.46 -2.04 17.79
CA PHE A 323 -2.47 -2.55 18.72
C PHE A 323 -1.48 -1.44 19.09
N ALA A 324 -1.42 -1.08 20.37
CA ALA A 324 -0.42 -0.15 20.89
C ALA A 324 0.93 -0.85 20.97
N LEU A 325 2.00 -0.12 20.61
CA LEU A 325 3.37 -0.62 20.49
C LEU A 325 4.15 -0.35 21.79
N ASP A 326 4.68 -1.40 22.38
CA ASP A 326 5.64 -1.33 23.48
C ASP A 326 7.07 -1.28 22.89
N LEU A 327 7.53 -0.08 22.56
CA LEU A 327 8.88 0.19 22.03
C LEU A 327 10.01 -0.07 23.05
N VAL A 328 9.68 -0.38 24.31
CA VAL A 328 10.68 -0.80 25.31
C VAL A 328 10.98 -2.29 25.15
N LYS A 329 9.97 -3.11 24.87
CA LYS A 329 10.11 -4.57 24.71
C LYS A 329 10.13 -5.08 23.26
N ALA A 330 9.78 -4.23 22.29
CA ALA A 330 9.30 -4.68 20.98
C ALA A 330 8.15 -5.70 21.16
N ASP A 331 7.04 -5.23 21.74
CA ASP A 331 5.83 -6.04 21.96
C ASP A 331 4.57 -5.25 21.55
N VAL A 332 3.45 -5.94 21.31
CA VAL A 332 2.18 -5.32 20.90
C VAL A 332 1.03 -5.62 21.86
N LYS A 333 0.13 -4.65 22.05
CA LYS A 333 -1.01 -4.77 22.95
C LYS A 333 -2.30 -4.33 22.26
N TYR A 334 -3.23 -5.26 22.06
CA TYR A 334 -4.57 -4.98 21.55
C TYR A 334 -5.27 -3.87 22.35
N VAL A 335 -5.80 -2.88 21.63
CA VAL A 335 -6.48 -1.70 22.18
C VAL A 335 -7.98 -1.78 21.89
N ALA A 336 -8.34 -1.89 20.61
CA ALA A 336 -9.71 -1.83 20.12
C ALA A 336 -9.85 -2.48 18.75
N ALA A 337 -11.08 -2.81 18.36
CA ALA A 337 -11.43 -3.16 16.99
C ALA A 337 -12.81 -2.62 16.60
N GLY A 338 -13.08 -2.60 15.30
CA GLY A 338 -14.40 -2.28 14.74
C GLY A 338 -14.49 -2.70 13.29
N ILE A 339 -15.71 -2.76 12.76
CA ILE A 339 -15.98 -3.06 11.35
C ILE A 339 -16.74 -1.87 10.77
N VAL A 340 -16.24 -1.32 9.65
CA VAL A 340 -16.90 -0.29 8.84
C VAL A 340 -17.28 -0.84 7.47
N ASP A 341 -18.19 -0.18 6.76
CA ASP A 341 -18.58 -0.58 5.40
C ASP A 341 -17.47 -0.23 4.38
N GLY A 342 -17.39 -1.03 3.31
CA GLY A 342 -16.36 -0.85 2.30
C GLY A 342 -15.07 -1.62 2.53
N MET A 343 -14.18 -1.57 1.54
CA MET A 343 -12.79 -2.03 1.60
C MET A 343 -11.85 -0.84 1.36
N MET A 344 -10.65 -0.88 1.95
CA MET A 344 -9.59 0.08 1.66
C MET A 344 -8.89 -0.27 0.34
N LEU A 345 -8.33 0.74 -0.33
CA LEU A 345 -7.49 0.55 -1.52
C LEU A 345 -6.07 0.12 -1.13
N ASN A 346 -5.44 0.94 -0.29
CA ASN A 346 -4.05 0.86 0.13
C ASN A 346 -3.86 1.44 1.54
N GLN A 347 -2.65 1.32 2.10
CA GLN A 347 -2.35 1.88 3.42
C GLN A 347 -2.59 3.40 3.51
N PHE A 348 -2.52 4.16 2.41
CA PHE A 348 -2.87 5.60 2.40
C PHE A 348 -4.36 5.89 2.54
N SER A 349 -5.20 4.87 2.35
CA SER A 349 -6.62 4.94 2.70
C SER A 349 -6.83 5.03 4.23
N MET A 350 -5.76 5.11 5.03
CA MET A 350 -5.81 5.33 6.47
C MET A 350 -4.71 6.29 6.95
N ASP A 351 -5.02 7.16 7.92
CA ASP A 351 -4.02 7.88 8.72
C ASP A 351 -4.49 8.10 10.17
N TYR A 352 -3.59 8.55 11.04
CA TYR A 352 -3.90 8.95 12.42
C TYR A 352 -3.46 10.40 12.69
N TYR A 353 -4.43 11.29 12.87
CA TYR A 353 -4.18 12.73 13.01
C TYR A 353 -4.97 13.37 14.15
N LYS A 354 -4.30 14.20 14.96
CA LYS A 354 -4.85 14.95 16.12
C LYS A 354 -5.69 14.12 17.13
N GLY A 355 -5.52 12.80 17.16
CA GLY A 355 -6.25 11.88 18.04
C GLY A 355 -7.30 11.00 17.36
N TYR A 356 -7.52 11.19 16.05
CA TYR A 356 -8.52 10.46 15.26
C TYR A 356 -7.85 9.56 14.22
N LEU A 357 -8.39 8.37 14.04
CA LEU A 357 -8.09 7.51 12.90
C LEU A 357 -9.02 7.91 11.75
N ARG A 358 -8.47 8.30 10.60
CA ARG A 358 -9.25 8.62 9.39
C ARG A 358 -9.13 7.48 8.41
N VAL A 359 -10.22 7.10 7.76
CA VAL A 359 -10.29 5.89 6.92
C VAL A 359 -11.16 6.14 5.70
N ALA A 360 -10.58 6.01 4.52
CA ALA A 360 -11.28 6.01 3.25
C ALA A 360 -11.58 4.56 2.80
N THR A 361 -12.78 4.30 2.29
CA THR A 361 -13.16 2.98 1.74
C THR A 361 -14.08 3.11 0.53
N THR A 362 -14.17 2.06 -0.28
CA THR A 362 -15.24 1.88 -1.27
C THR A 362 -16.07 0.64 -0.90
N ASP A 363 -17.36 0.83 -0.69
CA ASP A 363 -18.37 -0.21 -0.52
C ASP A 363 -18.91 -0.66 -1.88
N VAL A 364 -18.18 -1.62 -2.46
CA VAL A 364 -18.60 -2.37 -3.64
C VAL A 364 -19.52 -3.52 -3.27
N GLY A 365 -20.58 -3.70 -4.06
CA GLY A 365 -21.46 -4.86 -3.93
C GLY A 365 -22.34 -5.06 -5.14
N ALA A 366 -23.06 -6.17 -5.15
CA ALA A 366 -24.15 -6.40 -6.08
C ALA A 366 -25.27 -7.21 -5.44
N SER A 367 -26.51 -6.97 -5.85
CA SER A 367 -27.69 -7.72 -5.44
C SER A 367 -28.40 -8.30 -6.66
N TRP A 368 -29.11 -9.41 -6.44
CA TRP A 368 -29.89 -10.11 -7.45
C TRP A 368 -31.04 -10.89 -6.80
N LYS A 369 -32.03 -11.27 -7.61
CA LYS A 369 -33.04 -12.25 -7.23
C LYS A 369 -32.60 -13.64 -7.67
N VAL A 370 -33.13 -14.63 -6.97
CA VAL A 370 -32.98 -16.05 -7.29
C VAL A 370 -34.37 -16.60 -7.57
N ASP A 371 -34.49 -17.39 -8.63
CA ASP A 371 -35.75 -18.00 -9.04
C ASP A 371 -36.15 -19.18 -8.11
N LYS A 372 -37.13 -19.98 -8.53
CA LYS A 372 -37.66 -21.09 -7.73
C LYS A 372 -36.80 -22.35 -7.76
N ASP A 373 -35.92 -22.47 -8.75
CA ASP A 373 -35.10 -23.65 -9.00
C ASP A 373 -33.62 -23.42 -8.58
N GLY A 374 -33.26 -22.17 -8.25
CA GLY A 374 -31.98 -21.77 -7.65
C GLY A 374 -31.11 -20.88 -8.53
N TYR A 375 -31.59 -20.41 -9.68
CA TYR A 375 -30.80 -19.64 -10.65
C TYR A 375 -30.98 -18.12 -10.47
N ILE A 376 -29.96 -17.36 -10.83
CA ILE A 376 -29.97 -15.89 -10.78
C ILE A 376 -30.90 -15.34 -11.88
N GLU A 377 -31.85 -14.49 -11.49
CA GLU A 377 -32.65 -13.69 -12.43
C GLU A 377 -31.76 -12.55 -12.98
N TRP A 378 -31.06 -12.78 -14.10
CA TRP A 378 -30.02 -11.87 -14.63
C TRP A 378 -30.48 -10.44 -14.91
N ASP A 379 -31.77 -10.22 -15.17
CA ASP A 379 -32.40 -8.90 -15.34
C ASP A 379 -32.62 -8.14 -14.02
N THR A 380 -32.20 -8.73 -12.89
CA THR A 380 -32.32 -8.17 -11.54
C THR A 380 -30.98 -7.88 -10.88
N TYR A 381 -29.88 -8.00 -11.63
CA TYR A 381 -28.52 -7.72 -11.15
C TYR A 381 -28.29 -6.21 -11.04
N GLU A 382 -28.27 -5.70 -9.80
CA GLU A 382 -27.99 -4.31 -9.47
C GLU A 382 -26.60 -4.22 -8.81
N ARG A 383 -25.70 -3.38 -9.34
CA ARG A 383 -24.42 -3.04 -8.68
C ARG A 383 -24.58 -1.84 -7.76
N ARG A 384 -23.64 -1.70 -6.83
CA ARG A 384 -23.35 -0.45 -6.14
C ARG A 384 -21.85 -0.30 -5.94
N ALA A 385 -21.34 0.93 -6.10
CA ALA A 385 -20.17 1.41 -5.40
C ALA A 385 -20.56 2.66 -4.62
N ILE A 386 -20.15 2.76 -3.35
CA ILE A 386 -20.29 3.97 -2.53
C ILE A 386 -18.95 4.23 -1.88
N ASN A 387 -18.41 5.44 -2.03
CA ASN A 387 -17.17 5.83 -1.38
C ASN A 387 -17.47 6.45 -0.01
N HIS A 388 -16.64 6.15 0.98
CA HIS A 388 -16.78 6.62 2.35
C HIS A 388 -15.47 7.22 2.85
N LEU A 389 -15.59 8.27 3.66
CA LEU A 389 -14.53 8.77 4.52
C LEU A 389 -15.05 8.80 5.96
N TYR A 390 -14.49 7.95 6.81
CA TYR A 390 -14.80 7.84 8.24
C TYR A 390 -13.75 8.59 9.07
N VAL A 391 -14.20 9.21 10.16
CA VAL A 391 -13.34 9.75 11.21
C VAL A 391 -13.70 9.05 12.53
N LEU A 392 -12.74 8.34 13.13
CA LEU A 392 -12.94 7.40 14.23
C LEU A 392 -12.11 7.79 15.48
N GLU A 393 -12.70 7.64 16.66
CA GLU A 393 -12.05 7.82 17.97
C GLU A 393 -11.95 6.48 18.70
N THR A 394 -10.77 6.15 19.23
CA THR A 394 -10.55 4.90 19.98
C THR A 394 -11.14 4.95 21.39
N ASN A 395 -12.16 4.13 21.67
CA ASN A 395 -12.69 3.95 23.02
C ASN A 395 -12.03 2.76 23.72
N THR A 396 -10.91 3.03 24.38
CA THR A 396 -10.11 2.06 25.14
C THR A 396 -10.85 1.38 26.31
N ARG A 397 -12.00 1.92 26.75
CA ARG A 397 -12.81 1.31 27.83
C ARG A 397 -13.76 0.24 27.32
N THR A 398 -14.27 0.38 26.10
CA THR A 398 -15.10 -0.64 25.43
C THR A 398 -14.29 -1.53 24.50
N GLN A 399 -13.04 -1.17 24.22
CA GLN A 399 -12.17 -1.80 23.21
C GLN A 399 -12.78 -1.75 21.81
N THR A 400 -13.38 -0.61 21.46
CA THR A 400 -14.02 -0.37 20.16
C THR A 400 -13.72 1.02 19.65
N PHE A 401 -13.88 1.25 18.35
CA PHE A 401 -13.95 2.60 17.82
C PHE A 401 -15.31 3.26 18.12
N LYS A 402 -15.35 4.59 17.97
CA LYS A 402 -16.55 5.46 17.98
C LYS A 402 -16.49 6.33 16.73
N LEU A 403 -17.57 6.35 15.95
CA LEU A 403 -17.71 7.25 14.81
C LEU A 403 -17.85 8.71 15.28
N ILE A 404 -17.08 9.60 14.67
CA ILE A 404 -17.03 11.06 14.95
C ILE A 404 -17.65 11.82 13.79
N GLY A 405 -17.08 11.64 12.60
CA GLY A 405 -17.54 12.20 11.34
C GLY A 405 -17.62 11.12 10.26
N HIS A 406 -18.47 11.33 9.26
CA HIS A 406 -18.64 10.45 8.12
C HIS A 406 -19.05 11.28 6.90
N LEU A 407 -18.41 11.03 5.77
CA LEU A 407 -18.73 11.61 4.47
C LEU A 407 -18.92 10.48 3.46
N SER A 408 -20.02 10.51 2.73
CA SER A 408 -20.30 9.60 1.60
C SER A 408 -21.28 10.15 0.57
N GLU A 409 -21.84 11.34 0.81
CA GLU A 409 -22.66 12.06 -0.17
C GLU A 409 -21.72 12.99 -0.95
N GLY A 410 -21.71 12.86 -2.29
CA GLY A 410 -20.86 13.67 -3.17
C GLY A 410 -19.42 13.18 -3.39
N LEU A 411 -18.97 12.11 -2.69
CA LEU A 411 -17.63 11.53 -2.87
C LEU A 411 -17.61 10.53 -4.05
N GLY A 412 -17.35 11.05 -5.24
CA GLY A 412 -17.40 10.32 -6.51
C GLY A 412 -18.79 10.28 -7.15
N LYS A 413 -18.81 10.03 -8.46
CA LYS A 413 -20.02 9.83 -9.25
C LYS A 413 -20.54 8.39 -9.06
N PRO A 414 -21.79 8.06 -9.44
CA PRO A 414 -22.31 6.70 -9.32
C PRO A 414 -21.42 5.65 -9.99
N ASP A 415 -21.23 4.52 -9.31
CA ASP A 415 -20.35 3.41 -9.68
C ASP A 415 -18.84 3.74 -9.79
N GLU A 416 -18.40 4.95 -9.40
CA GLU A 416 -16.96 5.26 -9.24
C GLU A 416 -16.37 4.66 -7.96
N THR A 417 -15.09 4.31 -8.03
CA THR A 417 -14.32 3.68 -6.95
C THR A 417 -13.05 4.48 -6.69
N ILE A 418 -12.60 4.52 -5.43
CA ILE A 418 -11.36 5.24 -5.06
C ILE A 418 -10.15 4.63 -5.78
N LYS A 419 -9.33 5.47 -6.44
CA LYS A 419 -8.03 5.04 -7.03
C LYS A 419 -6.81 5.64 -6.36
N SER A 420 -6.98 6.68 -5.53
CA SER A 420 -5.94 7.11 -4.59
C SER A 420 -6.51 7.96 -3.45
N VAL A 421 -5.72 8.06 -2.38
CA VAL A 421 -6.00 8.81 -1.17
C VAL A 421 -4.69 9.42 -0.68
N ARG A 422 -4.69 10.70 -0.28
CA ARG A 422 -3.59 11.31 0.49
C ARG A 422 -4.14 12.19 1.59
N PHE A 423 -3.88 11.81 2.83
CA PHE A 423 -4.11 12.68 3.99
C PHE A 423 -2.94 13.66 4.15
N LEU A 424 -3.23 14.94 4.40
CA LEU A 424 -2.24 15.99 4.64
C LEU A 424 -2.78 16.97 5.70
N GLY A 425 -2.38 16.79 6.95
CA GLY A 425 -2.80 17.66 8.04
C GLY A 425 -4.32 17.70 8.19
N ASP A 426 -4.91 18.89 8.12
CA ASP A 426 -6.36 19.11 8.15
C ASP A 426 -7.08 18.89 6.81
N THR A 427 -6.40 18.38 5.78
CA THR A 427 -6.95 18.12 4.43
C THR A 427 -6.85 16.63 4.06
N ALA A 428 -7.77 16.15 3.22
CA ALA A 428 -7.58 14.93 2.43
C ALA A 428 -7.80 15.19 0.94
N TYR A 429 -7.02 14.48 0.14
CA TYR A 429 -7.15 14.37 -1.31
C TYR A 429 -7.67 12.96 -1.63
N ILE A 430 -8.74 12.84 -2.41
CA ILE A 430 -9.29 11.55 -2.83
C ILE A 430 -9.60 11.58 -4.33
N VAL A 431 -9.08 10.60 -5.05
CA VAL A 431 -9.32 10.34 -6.48
C VAL A 431 -10.38 9.26 -6.64
N THR A 432 -11.37 9.46 -7.50
CA THR A 432 -12.37 8.42 -7.85
C THR A 432 -12.49 8.27 -9.36
N PHE A 433 -12.52 7.05 -9.87
CA PHE A 433 -12.55 6.84 -11.32
C PHE A 433 -13.51 5.74 -11.77
N LEU A 434 -14.21 6.04 -12.86
CA LEU A 434 -14.84 5.08 -13.76
C LEU A 434 -14.47 5.37 -15.23
N ASN A 435 -14.51 6.64 -15.66
CA ASN A 435 -14.02 7.09 -16.99
C ASN A 435 -13.32 8.47 -16.99
N THR A 436 -13.56 9.33 -15.98
CA THR A 436 -12.94 10.67 -15.81
C THR A 436 -12.75 10.91 -14.31
N ASP A 437 -11.61 11.45 -13.86
CA ASP A 437 -11.27 11.60 -12.44
C ASP A 437 -11.55 13.02 -11.91
N PRO A 438 -12.52 13.20 -10.99
CA PRO A 438 -12.51 14.32 -10.05
C PRO A 438 -11.55 14.05 -8.88
N LEU A 439 -10.41 14.73 -8.87
CA LEU A 439 -9.58 14.86 -7.68
C LEU A 439 -10.31 15.74 -6.65
N TYR A 440 -10.90 15.13 -5.62
CA TYR A 440 -11.59 15.82 -4.54
C TYR A 440 -10.62 16.35 -3.49
N ILE A 441 -10.83 17.59 -3.05
CA ILE A 441 -10.18 18.21 -1.90
C ILE A 441 -11.19 18.32 -0.76
N ILE A 442 -10.82 17.83 0.42
CA ILE A 442 -11.72 17.65 1.57
C ILE A 442 -11.13 18.31 2.81
N ASP A 443 -11.84 19.28 3.39
CA ASP A 443 -11.54 19.88 4.70
C ASP A 443 -11.96 18.91 5.83
N LEU A 444 -11.03 18.69 6.76
CA LEU A 444 -11.13 17.82 7.93
C LEU A 444 -10.76 18.55 9.23
N SER A 445 -10.67 19.89 9.19
CA SER A 445 -10.38 20.75 10.35
C SER A 445 -11.46 20.67 11.45
N ASP A 446 -12.72 20.37 11.08
CA ASP A 446 -13.73 19.82 11.99
C ASP A 446 -13.87 18.30 11.75
N PRO A 447 -13.27 17.44 12.62
CA PRO A 447 -13.34 15.98 12.47
C PRO A 447 -14.75 15.39 12.62
N ALA A 448 -15.74 16.17 13.09
CA ALA A 448 -17.14 15.74 13.14
C ALA A 448 -17.92 16.10 11.87
N ASN A 449 -17.43 17.02 11.04
CA ASN A 449 -18.10 17.50 9.83
C ASN A 449 -17.11 17.64 8.65
N PRO A 450 -16.61 16.54 8.04
CA PRO A 450 -15.83 16.61 6.80
C PRO A 450 -16.62 17.28 5.66
N VAL A 451 -15.94 18.13 4.86
CA VAL A 451 -16.58 18.88 3.75
C VAL A 451 -15.69 18.87 2.52
N ILE A 452 -16.25 18.49 1.36
CA ILE A 452 -15.60 18.67 0.05
C ILE A 452 -15.57 20.18 -0.26
N THR A 453 -14.38 20.75 -0.49
CA THR A 453 -14.21 22.19 -0.77
C THR A 453 -14.11 22.49 -2.26
N ASP A 454 -13.40 21.63 -3.00
CA ASP A 454 -13.05 21.78 -4.41
C ASP A 454 -12.96 20.39 -5.07
N ASP A 455 -13.22 20.32 -6.37
CA ASP A 455 -13.00 19.14 -7.22
C ASP A 455 -12.31 19.54 -8.54
N ILE A 456 -11.37 18.74 -9.01
CA ILE A 456 -10.60 18.99 -10.26
C ILE A 456 -10.80 17.80 -11.20
N GLU A 457 -11.62 17.98 -12.25
CA GLU A 457 -11.87 16.95 -13.27
C GLU A 457 -10.75 16.89 -14.34
N LEU A 458 -10.16 15.71 -14.55
CA LEU A 458 -9.16 15.47 -15.61
C LEU A 458 -9.36 14.13 -16.35
N PRO A 459 -8.80 13.98 -17.57
CA PRO A 459 -8.63 12.68 -18.23
C PRO A 459 -7.60 11.80 -17.51
N GLY A 460 -7.88 10.49 -17.47
CA GLY A 460 -7.11 9.53 -16.67
C GLY A 460 -7.29 9.78 -15.17
N PHE A 461 -6.41 9.21 -14.34
CA PHE A 461 -6.48 9.36 -12.88
C PHE A 461 -5.10 9.24 -12.24
N ASP A 462 -4.92 9.87 -11.07
CA ASP A 462 -3.68 9.79 -10.30
C ASP A 462 -3.73 8.64 -9.28
N VAL A 463 -2.74 7.75 -9.32
CA VAL A 463 -2.59 6.65 -8.33
C VAL A 463 -1.85 7.09 -7.08
N TYR A 464 -1.07 8.17 -7.17
CA TYR A 464 -0.28 8.70 -6.06
C TYR A 464 -0.19 10.23 -6.11
N GLN A 465 -0.26 10.90 -4.95
CA GLN A 465 -0.09 12.35 -4.83
C GLN A 465 1.00 12.73 -3.80
N HIS A 466 2.02 13.47 -4.24
CA HIS A 466 3.03 14.06 -3.35
C HIS A 466 2.70 15.53 -3.03
N PRO A 467 2.63 15.94 -1.76
CA PRO A 467 2.65 17.36 -1.38
C PRO A 467 3.99 18.00 -1.74
N PHE A 468 3.97 19.12 -2.47
CA PHE A 468 5.15 19.88 -2.90
C PHE A 468 5.22 21.24 -2.19
N GLY A 469 5.03 21.22 -0.87
CA GLY A 469 4.79 22.38 -0.01
C GLY A 469 3.32 22.55 0.38
N ASP A 470 2.98 23.69 0.98
CA ASP A 470 1.70 23.92 1.67
C ASP A 470 0.46 23.99 0.76
N SER A 471 0.62 24.15 -0.56
CA SER A 471 -0.49 24.44 -1.49
C SER A 471 -0.27 23.92 -2.92
N PHE A 472 0.66 22.97 -3.08
CA PHE A 472 0.98 22.34 -4.36
C PHE A 472 1.03 20.84 -4.21
N VAL A 473 0.60 20.12 -5.25
CA VAL A 473 0.65 18.65 -5.31
C VAL A 473 1.22 18.22 -6.66
N LEU A 474 2.07 17.19 -6.64
CA LEU A 474 2.51 16.46 -7.82
C LEU A 474 1.86 15.06 -7.81
N GLY A 475 0.95 14.83 -8.73
CA GLY A 475 0.34 13.53 -9.00
C GLY A 475 1.16 12.69 -9.97
N LEU A 476 1.13 11.37 -9.78
CA LEU A 476 1.56 10.35 -10.74
C LEU A 476 0.37 9.43 -11.02
N GLY A 477 0.17 9.05 -12.28
CA GLY A 477 -0.89 8.11 -12.64
C GLY A 477 -0.99 7.79 -14.12
N TYR A 478 -2.18 7.37 -14.52
CA TYR A 478 -2.50 7.00 -15.90
C TYR A 478 -3.13 8.17 -16.64
N SER A 479 -2.74 8.39 -17.89
CA SER A 479 -3.54 9.17 -18.84
C SER A 479 -4.67 8.32 -19.40
N ALA A 480 -5.74 8.94 -19.92
CA ALA A 480 -6.81 8.25 -20.64
C ALA A 480 -7.28 9.05 -21.87
N ASP A 481 -8.06 8.42 -22.73
CA ASP A 481 -8.73 9.05 -23.88
C ASP A 481 -10.11 9.63 -23.52
N ASP A 482 -10.79 10.26 -24.49
CA ASP A 482 -12.14 10.82 -24.34
C ASP A 482 -13.22 9.78 -23.96
N ASN A 483 -12.91 8.48 -24.05
CA ASN A 483 -13.81 7.38 -23.68
C ASN A 483 -13.48 6.80 -22.28
N GLY A 484 -12.41 7.25 -21.64
CA GLY A 484 -11.93 6.77 -20.34
C GLY A 484 -10.96 5.58 -20.38
N TRP A 485 -10.50 5.15 -21.56
CA TRP A 485 -9.52 4.07 -21.66
C TRP A 485 -8.13 4.57 -21.25
N THR A 486 -7.52 3.94 -20.25
CA THR A 486 -6.15 4.26 -19.86
C THR A 486 -5.18 3.99 -21.00
N ASN A 487 -4.40 5.01 -21.36
CA ASN A 487 -3.65 5.07 -22.61
C ASN A 487 -2.19 5.52 -22.44
N GLY A 488 -1.63 5.49 -21.24
CA GLY A 488 -0.28 5.98 -20.97
C GLY A 488 -0.05 6.33 -19.50
N VAL A 489 1.11 6.94 -19.24
CA VAL A 489 1.54 7.41 -17.90
C VAL A 489 1.61 8.94 -17.92
N LYS A 490 1.12 9.59 -16.85
CA LYS A 490 1.15 11.05 -16.66
C LYS A 490 1.76 11.44 -15.31
N LEU A 491 2.35 12.63 -15.29
CA LEU A 491 2.58 13.42 -14.08
C LEU A 491 1.65 14.64 -14.13
N THR A 492 1.11 15.08 -13.00
CA THR A 492 0.18 16.22 -12.96
C THR A 492 0.52 17.18 -11.83
N ALA A 493 0.76 18.45 -12.14
CA ALA A 493 1.04 19.49 -11.16
C ALA A 493 -0.24 20.29 -10.86
N TYR A 494 -0.59 20.41 -9.58
CA TYR A 494 -1.79 21.10 -9.10
C TYR A 494 -1.47 22.24 -8.14
N ASN A 495 -2.30 23.27 -8.16
CA ASN A 495 -2.49 24.20 -7.05
C ASN A 495 -3.69 23.70 -6.23
N THR A 496 -3.50 23.53 -4.92
CA THR A 496 -4.52 23.01 -3.99
C THR A 496 -5.00 24.04 -2.96
N THR A 497 -4.76 25.32 -3.23
CA THR A 497 -5.26 26.44 -2.41
C THR A 497 -6.80 26.46 -2.43
N ALA A 498 -7.44 26.08 -1.32
CA ALA A 498 -8.89 25.90 -1.21
C ALA A 498 -9.71 27.10 -1.73
N GLY A 499 -10.75 26.82 -2.51
CA GLY A 499 -11.56 27.83 -3.22
C GLY A 499 -10.87 28.44 -4.45
N SER A 500 -9.70 27.92 -4.84
CA SER A 500 -8.94 28.30 -6.03
C SER A 500 -8.13 27.15 -6.61
N ALA A 501 -8.49 25.90 -6.29
CA ALA A 501 -7.74 24.73 -6.72
C ALA A 501 -7.86 24.49 -8.23
N HIS A 502 -6.76 24.09 -8.88
CA HIS A 502 -6.70 23.85 -10.33
C HIS A 502 -5.47 23.02 -10.74
N GLU A 503 -5.57 22.35 -11.88
CA GLU A 503 -4.41 21.84 -12.62
C GLU A 503 -3.58 23.01 -13.17
N ILE A 504 -2.25 22.87 -13.10
CA ILE A 504 -1.26 23.81 -13.64
C ILE A 504 -0.62 23.21 -14.89
N GLN A 505 -0.28 21.91 -14.85
CA GLN A 505 0.31 21.20 -15.98
C GLN A 505 0.17 19.67 -15.85
N THR A 506 -0.39 19.05 -16.87
CA THR A 506 -0.30 17.61 -17.13
C THR A 506 0.89 17.35 -18.07
N TYR A 507 1.88 16.59 -17.61
CA TYR A 507 3.00 16.10 -18.42
C TYR A 507 2.75 14.63 -18.78
N ILE A 508 2.57 14.34 -20.07
CA ILE A 508 2.45 12.96 -20.57
C ILE A 508 3.85 12.34 -20.64
N VAL A 509 4.09 11.33 -19.82
CA VAL A 509 5.36 10.59 -19.73
C VAL A 509 5.48 9.60 -20.89
N SER A 510 4.39 8.92 -21.21
CA SER A 510 4.30 7.94 -22.29
C SER A 510 2.84 7.79 -22.74
N THR A 511 2.65 7.26 -23.95
CA THR A 511 1.33 6.79 -24.42
C THR A 511 1.43 5.38 -24.99
N TYR A 512 0.31 4.67 -24.97
CA TYR A 512 0.11 3.46 -25.75
C TYR A 512 -0.11 3.87 -27.21
N VAL A 513 0.72 3.36 -28.11
CA VAL A 513 0.66 3.65 -29.54
C VAL A 513 0.21 2.40 -30.26
N PHE A 514 -0.73 2.53 -31.19
CA PHE A 514 -1.01 1.55 -32.23
C PHE A 514 -1.14 2.28 -33.56
N GLU A 515 -0.27 1.96 -34.51
CA GLU A 515 -0.22 2.59 -35.83
C GLU A 515 -0.28 1.53 -36.93
N GLU A 516 -1.23 1.67 -37.85
CA GLU A 516 -1.22 0.91 -39.10
C GLU A 516 -0.14 1.48 -40.04
N LEU A 517 0.74 0.62 -40.54
CA LEU A 517 1.79 0.96 -41.50
C LEU A 517 1.39 0.47 -42.90
N GLU A 518 1.96 1.06 -43.96
CA GLU A 518 1.57 0.77 -45.36
C GLU A 518 1.50 -0.72 -45.71
N ASN A 519 2.41 -1.53 -45.12
CA ASN A 519 2.35 -2.98 -45.14
C ASN A 519 2.72 -3.56 -43.76
N GLY A 520 2.03 -3.15 -42.70
CA GLY A 520 2.38 -3.60 -41.34
C GLY A 520 1.63 -2.91 -40.21
N TYR A 521 2.14 -3.05 -38.99
CA TYR A 521 1.66 -2.32 -37.82
C TYR A 521 2.80 -2.11 -36.80
N HIS A 522 2.69 -1.02 -36.04
CA HIS A 522 3.53 -0.73 -34.88
C HIS A 522 2.67 -0.69 -33.62
N TYR A 523 3.22 -1.18 -32.51
CA TYR A 523 2.61 -1.07 -31.19
C TYR A 523 3.67 -0.81 -30.13
N SER A 524 3.44 0.15 -29.23
CA SER A 524 4.31 0.42 -28.10
C SER A 524 3.53 0.77 -26.84
N TYR A 525 4.10 0.45 -25.67
CA TYR A 525 3.62 0.89 -24.37
C TYR A 525 4.80 1.12 -23.42
N ALA A 526 4.53 1.80 -22.30
CA ALA A 526 5.50 1.92 -21.21
C ALA A 526 4.79 1.84 -19.86
N TYR A 527 5.51 1.38 -18.84
CA TYR A 527 5.07 1.42 -17.44
C TYR A 527 6.21 1.86 -16.52
N THR A 528 5.87 2.30 -15.32
CA THR A 528 6.80 2.50 -14.22
C THR A 528 6.33 1.70 -13.00
N GLU A 529 7.29 1.09 -12.28
CA GLU A 529 7.06 0.45 -10.98
C GLU A 529 6.44 1.44 -9.96
N ALA A 530 6.71 2.75 -10.14
CA ALA A 530 6.19 3.82 -9.30
C ALA A 530 4.65 3.97 -9.34
N LEU A 531 3.96 3.34 -10.28
CA LEU A 531 2.49 3.29 -10.32
C LEU A 531 1.89 2.34 -9.26
N TRP A 532 2.70 1.52 -8.59
CA TRP A 532 2.24 0.60 -7.54
C TRP A 532 3.23 0.44 -6.38
N ASP A 533 4.54 0.21 -6.61
CA ASP A 533 5.57 0.39 -5.58
C ASP A 533 6.23 1.76 -5.74
N HIS A 534 5.66 2.74 -5.07
CA HIS A 534 6.14 4.10 -5.16
C HIS A 534 7.42 4.37 -4.33
N LYS A 535 8.04 3.34 -3.72
CA LYS A 535 9.46 3.35 -3.29
C LYS A 535 10.41 3.44 -4.49
N ALA A 536 9.93 3.09 -5.69
CA ALA A 536 10.61 3.36 -6.94
C ALA A 536 10.84 4.87 -7.20
N MET A 537 10.07 5.76 -6.56
CA MET A 537 10.22 7.21 -6.67
C MET A 537 11.23 7.76 -5.66
N LEU A 538 12.30 8.37 -6.17
CA LEU A 538 13.08 9.34 -5.43
C LEU A 538 12.38 10.70 -5.53
N ILE A 539 12.08 11.33 -4.40
CA ILE A 539 11.51 12.69 -4.37
C ILE A 539 12.30 13.54 -3.38
N SER A 540 12.78 14.69 -3.83
CA SER A 540 13.45 15.69 -2.99
C SER A 540 12.84 17.06 -3.25
N VAL A 541 11.82 17.40 -2.46
CA VAL A 541 11.09 18.69 -2.55
C VAL A 541 12.02 19.90 -2.37
N LYS A 542 13.08 19.76 -1.56
CA LYS A 542 14.07 20.83 -1.31
C LYS A 542 14.95 21.14 -2.53
N ASP A 543 15.19 20.14 -3.39
CA ASP A 543 16.06 20.22 -4.57
C ASP A 543 15.25 20.38 -5.87
N GLY A 544 13.91 20.31 -5.79
CA GLY A 544 13.03 20.29 -6.95
C GLY A 544 13.10 18.98 -7.76
N ILE A 545 13.48 17.84 -7.16
CA ILE A 545 13.69 16.59 -7.90
C ILE A 545 12.55 15.59 -7.68
N PHE A 546 12.07 15.03 -8.78
CA PHE A 546 11.27 13.80 -8.82
C PHE A 546 11.94 12.83 -9.81
N ALA A 547 12.17 11.58 -9.43
CA ALA A 547 12.80 10.61 -10.32
C ALA A 547 12.26 9.18 -10.12
N MET A 548 12.11 8.43 -11.21
CA MET A 548 11.50 7.09 -11.22
C MET A 548 12.08 6.21 -12.33
N PRO A 549 12.03 4.87 -12.21
CA PRO A 549 12.28 3.98 -13.34
C PRO A 549 11.21 4.16 -14.42
N LEU A 550 11.54 3.93 -15.69
CA LEU A 550 10.57 3.69 -16.75
C LEU A 550 11.03 2.50 -17.60
N PHE A 551 10.08 1.64 -17.93
CA PHE A 551 10.25 0.60 -18.94
C PHE A 551 9.40 0.95 -20.17
N GLU A 552 10.01 0.95 -21.35
CA GLU A 552 9.33 1.11 -22.65
C GLU A 552 9.49 -0.19 -23.47
N TRP A 553 8.38 -0.70 -24.03
CA TRP A 553 8.38 -1.78 -25.01
C TRP A 553 7.84 -1.30 -26.34
N SER A 554 8.42 -1.79 -27.43
CA SER A 554 7.81 -1.65 -28.76
C SER A 554 7.96 -2.90 -29.61
N TYR A 555 6.98 -3.11 -30.48
CA TYR A 555 6.90 -4.16 -31.47
C TYR A 555 6.51 -3.56 -32.82
N SER A 556 7.29 -3.86 -33.86
CA SER A 556 6.96 -3.54 -35.24
C SER A 556 6.84 -4.83 -36.04
N CYS A 557 5.82 -4.92 -36.89
CA CYS A 557 5.62 -6.04 -37.80
C CYS A 557 5.36 -5.51 -39.20
N TRP A 558 6.07 -6.03 -40.19
CA TRP A 558 5.88 -5.72 -41.61
C TRP A 558 5.67 -7.00 -42.40
N TYR A 559 4.94 -6.91 -43.51
CA TYR A 559 4.76 -7.99 -44.46
C TYR A 559 5.08 -7.56 -45.89
N VAL A 560 5.47 -8.53 -46.71
CA VAL A 560 5.64 -8.38 -48.17
C VAL A 560 4.81 -9.46 -48.85
N GLU A 561 3.97 -9.07 -49.80
CA GLU A 561 3.26 -10.00 -50.68
C GLU A 561 4.19 -10.43 -51.84
N ASP A 562 4.44 -11.73 -51.95
CA ASP A 562 5.12 -12.36 -53.09
C ASP A 562 4.28 -13.54 -53.62
N THR A 563 4.67 -14.09 -54.76
CA THR A 563 3.96 -15.11 -55.53
C THR A 563 3.65 -16.41 -54.79
N ASP A 564 4.34 -16.71 -53.69
CA ASP A 564 4.10 -17.88 -52.82
C ASP A 564 3.35 -17.52 -51.50
N GLY A 565 3.10 -16.24 -51.20
CA GLY A 565 2.34 -15.80 -50.00
C GLY A 565 2.83 -14.49 -49.38
N PHE A 566 2.59 -14.33 -48.07
CA PHE A 566 3.11 -13.21 -47.28
C PHE A 566 4.37 -13.62 -46.51
N GLU A 567 5.50 -12.94 -46.75
CA GLU A 567 6.68 -12.99 -45.88
C GLU A 567 6.54 -11.93 -44.78
N TYR A 568 6.82 -12.29 -43.52
CA TYR A 568 6.70 -11.39 -42.37
C TYR A 568 8.06 -11.14 -41.73
N THR A 569 8.36 -9.88 -41.44
CA THR A 569 9.51 -9.44 -40.63
C THR A 569 9.04 -8.67 -39.42
N TRP A 570 9.77 -8.76 -38.31
CA TRP A 570 9.42 -8.06 -37.08
C TRP A 570 10.63 -7.65 -36.26
N GLU A 571 10.46 -6.58 -35.49
CA GLU A 571 11.45 -6.04 -34.56
C GLU A 571 10.80 -5.85 -33.18
N GLN A 572 11.61 -6.00 -32.12
CA GLN A 572 11.21 -5.69 -30.74
C GLN A 572 12.29 -4.84 -30.08
N SER A 573 11.86 -3.86 -29.29
CA SER A 573 12.73 -3.06 -28.42
C SER A 573 12.29 -3.17 -26.97
N TRP A 574 13.28 -3.18 -26.06
CA TRP A 574 13.10 -3.23 -24.62
C TRP A 574 14.03 -2.15 -24.04
N VAL A 575 13.46 -1.06 -23.52
CA VAL A 575 14.24 0.06 -22.95
C VAL A 575 13.97 0.11 -21.45
N PHE A 576 15.03 0.03 -20.65
CA PHE A 576 14.99 0.31 -19.22
C PHE A 576 15.80 1.57 -18.96
N GLU A 577 15.14 2.60 -18.44
CA GLU A 577 15.75 3.88 -18.12
C GLU A 577 15.30 4.37 -16.74
N TYR A 578 16.05 5.33 -16.20
CA TYR A 578 15.68 6.10 -15.02
C TYR A 578 15.47 7.55 -15.45
N GLN A 579 14.28 8.08 -15.22
CA GLN A 579 13.88 9.43 -15.60
C GLN A 579 14.02 10.37 -14.40
N ILE A 580 14.74 11.48 -14.60
CA ILE A 580 14.95 12.52 -13.59
C ILE A 580 14.25 13.80 -14.05
N TYR A 581 13.23 14.23 -13.31
CA TYR A 581 12.45 15.44 -13.53
C TYR A 581 12.91 16.55 -12.57
N ASP A 582 12.99 17.75 -13.13
CA ASP A 582 13.10 19.01 -12.41
C ASP A 582 11.70 19.63 -12.26
N ILE A 583 11.32 19.94 -11.01
CA ILE A 583 9.99 20.33 -10.54
C ILE A 583 10.08 21.67 -9.80
N ASP A 584 9.55 22.73 -10.41
CA ASP A 584 9.59 24.10 -9.87
C ASP A 584 8.26 24.82 -10.12
N PHE A 585 7.45 24.93 -9.07
CA PHE A 585 6.13 25.57 -9.07
C PHE A 585 6.19 27.11 -9.19
N THR A 586 7.37 27.73 -9.33
CA THR A 586 7.49 29.14 -9.74
C THR A 586 7.39 29.33 -11.27
N ARG A 587 7.43 28.24 -12.04
CA ARG A 587 7.29 28.24 -13.51
C ARG A 587 5.82 28.11 -13.94
N GLU A 588 5.52 28.64 -15.13
CA GLU A 588 4.24 28.45 -15.83
C GLU A 588 4.00 26.96 -16.17
N THR A 589 5.07 26.21 -16.43
CA THR A 589 5.09 24.74 -16.53
C THR A 589 5.98 24.17 -15.43
N PRO A 590 5.43 23.72 -14.29
CA PRO A 590 6.22 23.20 -13.17
C PRO A 590 7.08 21.98 -13.49
N ILE A 591 6.65 21.11 -14.41
CA ILE A 591 7.32 19.84 -14.77
C ILE A 591 8.18 20.03 -16.02
N ALA A 592 9.50 19.95 -15.88
CA ALA A 592 10.44 19.98 -17.00
C ALA A 592 10.51 18.62 -17.73
N ALA A 593 11.04 18.61 -18.96
CA ALA A 593 11.31 17.37 -19.69
C ALA A 593 12.41 16.55 -18.98
N PRO A 594 12.27 15.21 -18.85
CA PRO A 594 13.15 14.41 -18.01
C PRO A 594 14.51 14.14 -18.65
N ILE A 595 15.51 13.96 -17.78
CA ILE A 595 16.81 13.40 -18.15
C ILE A 595 16.72 11.87 -18.02
N LYS A 596 16.89 11.18 -19.15
CA LYS A 596 16.82 9.71 -19.28
C LYS A 596 18.21 9.10 -19.09
N ILE A 597 18.38 8.22 -18.10
CA ILE A 597 19.63 7.48 -17.82
C ILE A 597 19.43 5.98 -18.08
N THR A 598 20.27 5.37 -18.92
CA THR A 598 20.22 3.93 -19.25
C THR A 598 21.50 3.21 -18.84
N HIS A 599 21.40 1.91 -18.55
CA HIS A 599 22.54 1.04 -18.28
C HIS A 599 22.74 0.03 -19.44
N PRO A 600 23.99 -0.33 -19.80
CA PRO A 600 24.26 -1.21 -20.92
C PRO A 600 23.91 -2.67 -20.60
N ALA A 601 23.66 -3.44 -21.67
CA ALA A 601 23.39 -4.87 -21.58
C ALA A 601 24.58 -5.67 -21.00
N VAL A 602 24.28 -6.80 -20.36
CA VAL A 602 25.25 -7.75 -19.81
C VAL A 602 25.04 -9.10 -20.51
N GLY A 603 25.89 -9.39 -21.49
CA GLY A 603 25.60 -10.43 -22.47
C GLY A 603 24.39 -10.03 -23.33
N ASP A 604 23.47 -10.95 -23.53
CA ASP A 604 22.27 -10.74 -24.36
C ASP A 604 21.09 -10.09 -23.58
N PHE A 605 21.28 -9.73 -22.31
CA PHE A 605 20.23 -9.24 -21.41
C PHE A 605 20.41 -7.77 -21.01
N ILE A 606 19.32 -7.00 -21.06
CA ILE A 606 19.22 -5.65 -20.48
C ILE A 606 18.55 -5.79 -19.11
N TYR A 607 19.06 -5.08 -18.10
CA TYR A 607 18.57 -5.16 -16.72
C TYR A 607 17.86 -3.88 -16.27
N PRO A 608 16.71 -3.99 -15.59
CA PRO A 608 15.95 -2.85 -15.08
C PRO A 608 16.76 -1.89 -14.20
N VAL A 609 16.64 -0.58 -14.45
CA VAL A 609 17.29 0.49 -13.67
C VAL A 609 16.31 0.99 -12.61
N ASN A 610 16.30 0.34 -11.44
CA ASN A 610 15.13 0.32 -10.56
C ASN A 610 15.06 1.40 -9.47
N ARG A 611 16.20 1.82 -8.92
CA ARG A 611 16.25 2.73 -7.76
C ARG A 611 17.41 3.71 -7.87
N SER A 612 17.31 4.81 -7.15
CA SER A 612 18.43 5.70 -6.89
C SER A 612 18.40 6.23 -5.46
N VAL A 613 19.53 6.80 -5.01
CA VAL A 613 19.61 7.65 -3.81
C VAL A 613 20.32 8.96 -4.17
N LEU A 614 19.88 10.07 -3.57
CA LEU A 614 20.47 11.39 -3.76
C LEU A 614 21.37 11.71 -2.55
N ILE A 615 22.63 12.07 -2.78
CA ILE A 615 23.59 12.45 -1.74
C ILE A 615 24.36 13.68 -2.22
N GLU A 616 24.37 14.77 -1.42
CA GLU A 616 25.07 16.04 -1.70
C GLU A 616 24.92 16.54 -3.16
N GLY A 617 23.70 16.48 -3.70
CA GLY A 617 23.37 16.91 -5.06
C GLY A 617 23.80 15.94 -6.18
N VAL A 618 24.11 14.68 -5.88
CA VAL A 618 24.32 13.60 -6.87
C VAL A 618 23.34 12.47 -6.66
N LEU A 619 22.62 12.07 -7.72
CA LEU A 619 21.89 10.81 -7.75
C LEU A 619 22.86 9.67 -8.07
N TYR A 620 22.79 8.59 -7.30
CA TYR A 620 23.47 7.31 -7.54
C TYR A 620 22.39 6.31 -7.96
N ILE A 621 22.46 5.86 -9.21
CA ILE A 621 21.36 5.21 -9.94
C ILE A 621 21.75 3.76 -10.23
N PHE A 622 20.91 2.79 -9.86
CA PHE A 622 21.29 1.37 -9.80
C PHE A 622 20.43 0.46 -10.69
N SER A 623 21.09 -0.49 -11.35
CA SER A 623 20.51 -1.77 -11.79
C SER A 623 21.31 -2.93 -11.20
N THR A 624 20.80 -4.15 -11.35
CA THR A 624 21.39 -5.43 -10.90
C THR A 624 22.91 -5.59 -11.15
N TYR A 625 23.44 -4.94 -12.19
CA TYR A 625 24.83 -5.06 -12.65
C TYR A 625 25.58 -3.73 -12.81
N HIS A 626 24.91 -2.58 -12.71
CA HIS A 626 25.52 -1.28 -13.00
C HIS A 626 25.10 -0.19 -12.01
N VAL A 627 26.01 0.74 -11.73
CA VAL A 627 25.70 2.02 -11.08
C VAL A 627 26.19 3.20 -11.92
N SER A 628 25.34 4.21 -12.08
CA SER A 628 25.68 5.51 -12.68
C SER A 628 25.55 6.62 -11.65
N THR A 629 26.15 7.78 -11.94
CA THR A 629 25.97 9.00 -11.14
C THR A 629 25.44 10.14 -11.99
N TYR A 630 24.62 11.02 -11.44
CA TYR A 630 24.20 12.27 -12.09
C TYR A 630 24.26 13.43 -11.11
N ASP A 631 25.10 14.44 -11.41
CA ASP A 631 25.30 15.62 -10.55
C ASP A 631 24.38 16.78 -10.97
N LEU A 632 23.49 17.17 -10.06
CA LEU A 632 22.46 18.20 -10.28
C LEU A 632 23.09 19.57 -10.61
N SER A 633 24.24 19.88 -10.01
CA SER A 633 24.88 21.21 -10.11
C SER A 633 25.64 21.45 -11.42
N THR A 634 25.99 20.36 -12.12
CA THR A 634 26.71 20.39 -13.41
C THR A 634 25.89 19.84 -14.57
N SER A 635 24.78 19.15 -14.28
CA SER A 635 23.95 18.40 -15.22
C SER A 635 24.73 17.33 -16.01
N VAL A 636 25.75 16.73 -15.39
CA VAL A 636 26.61 15.70 -16.00
C VAL A 636 26.31 14.32 -15.40
N SER A 637 26.09 13.35 -16.28
CA SER A 637 26.12 11.92 -15.92
C SER A 637 27.56 11.40 -15.94
N GLY A 638 27.94 10.66 -14.90
CA GLY A 638 29.05 9.71 -14.96
C GLY A 638 28.71 8.52 -15.86
N PRO A 639 29.71 7.80 -16.42
CA PRO A 639 29.46 6.59 -17.17
C PRO A 639 29.04 5.42 -16.26
N PRO A 640 28.19 4.48 -16.72
CA PRO A 640 27.82 3.31 -15.95
C PRO A 640 29.03 2.45 -15.55
N ILE A 641 29.17 2.19 -14.26
CA ILE A 641 30.21 1.33 -13.66
C ILE A 641 29.62 -0.06 -13.46
N TYR A 642 30.27 -1.10 -13.98
CA TYR A 642 29.88 -2.49 -13.76
C TYR A 642 30.26 -2.95 -12.35
N VAL A 643 29.30 -3.51 -11.60
CA VAL A 643 29.39 -3.78 -10.14
C VAL A 643 29.11 -5.25 -9.79
N ALA A 644 29.57 -6.17 -10.63
CA ALA A 644 29.39 -7.61 -10.42
C ALA A 644 30.45 -8.27 -9.52
#